data_AF-A0A936ZX44-F1
#
_entry.id   AF-A0A936ZX44-F1
#
_cell.length_a   1.000
_cell.length_b   1.000
_cell.length_c   1.000
_cell.angle_alpha   90.00
_cell.angle_beta   90.00
_cell.angle_gamma   90.00
#
_symmetry.space_group_name_H-M   'P 1'
#
loop_
_entity.id
_entity.type
_entity.pdbx_description
1 polymer ?
#
loop_
_entity_poly.entity_id
_entity_poly.type
_entity_poly.pdbx_seq_one_letter_code
_entity_poly.pdbx_strand_id
1 'polypeptide(L)'
;MLDKERLTQKPKSSDNSSQKISEVRLYGAGGHSQVIKETLGCEGIAVHEYFDDNPKRKHHLVPKVHKGVRQDIDSFPHQGPPFIISVGNNRERLEISQMLRSSFYTAIHDTAIVSPKAIIGEGTVIFAGAIIQPNTSVGKHVIINTGASIDHDNIIGDYAHISPQAALCGHVEIGEGTHVGVSACVIPKVKIGKWCTIGAGAVVIKDVPDYCTVVGNPGKIIKAKKPYRSNKHNDIAFVGSGISTSFTIIKLLDLYKNKKHPLKLSIIEKSNEFHTGIPYGYRSTDTSLLIKPLSQFLPSAELNYFIEWLTLNKKELVENALLQGGTLTQEWYENNREAIEKDDWLELYIPRGFFGKYISQVVEKKIRSAINQGTLSIDYITDEVVSIDKSSGNYTINLKNNFSSVVSKKVVLATGAAPNRKLFSTNDLLVGKDNGIMIEDPYAPSLKIILNEIKSFIDKKQKRKINILVIGTNASGIELVYKLNDDPTIKSKINHFYALSTQGKFPDAKMDVDPSVTFTPTHLIKLTKEKKITASDIEKAAKKDLDYADQHNISSIYTIQPISEVFCSLLDELSASEKRKFATQIGNEIGKRQREAGSHYSKVIRDLHAQERLTNLSGKFSGILSSTTNGLQFAYETKKKVIHHNQPVDVIINCSGGSDITDPKNENTLLRTLSKNNICQINDSNRGITVNTSLEASEGFYIIGPLLGGNLIDNKPIWHVEHAGRISSLSYKLATIIHEELSNKERHQENLIKV
;
A
#
# COMPACT_ATOMS: atom_id res chain seq x y z
N MET A 1 12.16 -61.05 16.30
CA MET A 1 10.97 -60.28 15.90
C MET A 1 10.60 -59.39 17.07
N LEU A 2 11.01 -58.13 17.02
CA LEU A 2 10.71 -57.08 18.00
C LEU A 2 10.29 -55.85 17.21
N ASP A 3 9.20 -55.23 17.65
CA ASP A 3 8.37 -54.24 16.94
C ASP A 3 9.13 -53.15 16.19
N LYS A 4 8.92 -53.11 14.86
CA LYS A 4 9.37 -52.04 13.95
C LYS A 4 8.43 -50.81 13.94
N GLU A 5 7.37 -50.79 14.74
CA GLU A 5 6.30 -49.78 14.60
C GLU A 5 6.41 -48.53 15.50
N ARG A 6 7.49 -48.35 16.28
CA ARG A 6 7.61 -47.20 17.22
C ARG A 6 8.65 -46.12 16.90
N LEU A 7 9.27 -46.12 15.72
CA LEU A 7 10.31 -45.12 15.36
C LEU A 7 10.01 -44.24 14.13
N THR A 8 8.81 -44.26 13.56
CA THR A 8 8.51 -43.50 12.34
C THR A 8 7.13 -42.82 12.37
N GLN A 9 6.93 -41.86 13.28
CA GLN A 9 5.91 -40.83 13.06
C GLN A 9 6.61 -39.50 12.81
N LYS A 10 6.90 -39.25 11.52
CA LYS A 10 7.32 -37.93 11.01
C LYS A 10 6.17 -36.93 11.25
N PRO A 11 6.47 -35.64 11.51
CA PRO A 11 5.43 -34.62 11.58
C PRO A 11 4.65 -34.62 10.26
N LYS A 12 3.34 -34.88 10.36
CA LYS A 12 2.43 -34.63 9.25
C LYS A 12 2.38 -33.12 9.02
N SER A 13 2.36 -32.70 7.75
CA SER A 13 2.03 -31.33 7.36
C SER A 13 0.82 -30.87 8.17
N SER A 14 0.95 -29.77 8.89
CA SER A 14 -0.11 -29.20 9.71
C SER A 14 -1.19 -28.60 8.83
N ASP A 15 -2.00 -29.45 8.20
CA ASP A 15 -3.23 -29.07 7.54
C ASP A 15 -4.23 -30.20 7.71
N ASN A 16 -5.01 -30.12 8.78
CA ASN A 16 -5.97 -31.14 9.16
C ASN A 16 -7.33 -30.81 8.52
N SER A 17 -7.36 -30.78 7.18
CA SER A 17 -8.56 -30.83 6.33
C SER A 17 -8.18 -30.81 4.85
N SER A 18 -7.87 -31.95 4.21
CA SER A 18 -7.70 -31.93 2.74
C SER A 18 -7.67 -33.31 2.10
N GLN A 19 -8.24 -33.37 0.90
CA GLN A 19 -7.94 -34.38 -0.11
C GLN A 19 -6.43 -34.58 -0.20
N LYS A 20 -5.98 -35.83 -0.22
CA LYS A 20 -4.57 -36.18 -0.37
C LYS A 20 -4.08 -35.59 -1.70
N ILE A 21 -3.19 -34.59 -1.64
CA ILE A 21 -2.61 -33.95 -2.83
C ILE A 21 -1.80 -35.00 -3.59
N SER A 22 -2.24 -35.35 -4.80
CA SER A 22 -1.56 -36.34 -5.66
C SER A 22 -0.67 -35.69 -6.72
N GLU A 23 -0.83 -34.38 -6.95
CA GLU A 23 -0.19 -33.67 -8.05
C GLU A 23 0.27 -32.27 -7.64
N VAL A 24 1.38 -31.81 -8.22
CA VAL A 24 1.99 -30.49 -8.01
C VAL A 24 2.40 -29.90 -9.36
N ARG A 25 2.37 -28.57 -9.49
CA ARG A 25 2.89 -27.85 -10.66
C ARG A 25 4.26 -27.28 -10.37
N LEU A 26 5.18 -27.33 -11.33
CA LEU A 26 6.52 -26.75 -11.17
C LEU A 26 6.67 -25.46 -11.99
N TYR A 27 7.05 -24.38 -11.31
CA TYR A 27 7.48 -23.15 -11.97
C TYR A 27 9.00 -23.11 -12.03
N GLY A 28 9.56 -23.06 -13.24
CA GLY A 28 10.95 -23.37 -13.56
C GLY A 28 11.06 -24.74 -14.22
N ALA A 29 11.71 -24.80 -15.38
CA ALA A 29 11.95 -26.03 -16.12
C ALA A 29 13.44 -26.34 -16.30
N GLY A 30 14.32 -25.69 -15.53
CA GLY A 30 15.77 -25.93 -15.54
C GLY A 30 16.18 -27.20 -14.78
N GLY A 31 17.49 -27.43 -14.63
CA GLY A 31 18.01 -28.63 -13.95
C GLY A 31 17.53 -28.80 -12.50
N HIS A 32 17.29 -27.70 -11.78
CA HIS A 32 16.76 -27.74 -10.41
C HIS A 32 15.36 -28.40 -10.31
N SER A 33 14.53 -28.24 -11.34
CA SER A 33 13.21 -28.87 -11.42
C SER A 33 13.27 -30.41 -11.41
N GLN A 34 14.39 -31.00 -11.88
CA GLN A 34 14.57 -32.45 -11.90
C GLN A 34 14.79 -33.01 -10.50
N VAL A 35 15.57 -32.30 -9.67
CA VAL A 35 15.81 -32.69 -8.28
C VAL A 35 14.52 -32.61 -7.46
N ILE A 36 13.69 -31.59 -7.73
CA ILE A 36 12.37 -31.45 -7.08
C ILE A 36 11.41 -32.54 -7.55
N LYS A 37 11.40 -32.86 -8.85
CA LYS A 37 10.59 -33.97 -9.39
C LYS A 37 10.93 -35.30 -8.69
N GLU A 38 12.21 -35.59 -8.50
CA GLU A 38 12.65 -36.80 -7.78
C GLU A 38 12.16 -36.80 -6.34
N THR A 39 12.30 -35.67 -5.65
CA THR A 39 11.85 -35.47 -4.26
C THR A 39 10.34 -35.72 -4.11
N LEU A 40 9.54 -35.18 -5.04
CA LEU A 40 8.09 -35.41 -5.10
C LEU A 40 7.75 -36.88 -5.38
N GLY A 41 8.54 -37.53 -6.23
CA GLY A 41 8.40 -38.96 -6.54
C GLY A 41 8.52 -39.85 -5.30
N CYS A 42 9.45 -39.53 -4.39
CA CYS A 42 9.60 -40.22 -3.10
C CYS A 42 8.37 -40.05 -2.18
N GLU A 43 7.63 -38.95 -2.30
CA GLU A 43 6.37 -38.73 -1.58
C GLU A 43 5.15 -39.35 -2.30
N GLY A 44 5.36 -39.93 -3.50
CA GLY A 44 4.29 -40.45 -4.35
C GLY A 44 3.48 -39.36 -5.05
N ILE A 45 4.04 -38.17 -5.23
CA ILE A 45 3.39 -37.01 -5.84
C ILE A 45 3.88 -36.81 -7.26
N ALA A 46 2.95 -36.70 -8.20
CA ALA A 46 3.26 -36.47 -9.60
C ALA A 46 3.44 -34.98 -9.91
N VAL A 47 4.30 -34.68 -10.89
CA VAL A 47 4.35 -33.33 -11.47
C VAL A 47 3.32 -33.26 -12.60
N HIS A 48 2.29 -32.43 -12.40
CA HIS A 48 1.21 -32.22 -13.37
C HIS A 48 1.73 -31.49 -14.62
N GLU A 49 2.32 -30.30 -14.43
CA GLU A 49 2.77 -29.42 -15.50
C GLU A 49 4.00 -28.59 -15.09
N TYR A 50 4.73 -28.13 -16.10
CA TYR A 50 5.87 -27.22 -15.95
C TYR A 50 5.57 -25.87 -16.59
N PHE A 51 6.00 -24.79 -15.94
CA PHE A 51 5.88 -23.42 -16.43
C PHE A 51 7.27 -22.77 -16.41
N ASP A 52 7.63 -21.99 -17.42
CA ASP A 52 8.91 -21.27 -17.44
C ASP A 52 8.80 -19.97 -18.24
N ASP A 53 9.48 -18.92 -17.80
CA ASP A 53 9.53 -17.63 -18.52
C ASP A 53 10.26 -17.77 -19.86
N ASN A 54 11.13 -18.77 -20.00
CA ASN A 54 11.80 -19.12 -21.23
C ASN A 54 11.65 -20.62 -21.55
N PRO A 55 10.48 -21.06 -22.06
CA PRO A 55 10.22 -22.48 -22.35
C PRO A 55 11.22 -23.13 -23.32
N LYS A 56 11.92 -22.33 -24.14
CA LYS A 56 12.95 -22.79 -25.06
C LYS A 56 14.25 -23.23 -24.35
N ARG A 57 14.49 -22.77 -23.12
CA ARG A 57 15.66 -23.11 -22.30
C ARG A 57 15.38 -24.19 -21.24
N LYS A 58 14.30 -24.95 -21.41
CA LYS A 58 13.99 -26.08 -20.53
C LYS A 58 15.12 -27.13 -20.51
N HIS A 59 15.21 -27.86 -19.41
CA HIS A 59 16.04 -29.04 -19.32
C HIS A 59 15.55 -30.11 -20.31
N HIS A 60 16.47 -30.85 -20.92
CA HIS A 60 16.16 -31.80 -22.01
C HIS A 60 15.21 -32.94 -21.58
N LEU A 61 15.18 -33.29 -20.29
CA LEU A 61 14.26 -34.29 -19.72
C LEU A 61 12.86 -33.74 -19.37
N VAL A 62 12.63 -32.43 -19.49
CA VAL A 62 11.31 -31.85 -19.24
C VAL A 62 10.47 -31.96 -20.52
N PRO A 63 9.30 -32.62 -20.50
CA PRO A 63 8.55 -32.93 -21.72
C PRO A 63 7.93 -31.68 -22.35
N LYS A 64 6.95 -31.07 -21.67
CA LYS A 64 6.23 -29.88 -22.13
C LYS A 64 6.32 -28.80 -21.08
N VAL A 65 6.54 -27.56 -21.52
CA VAL A 65 6.66 -26.38 -20.66
C VAL A 65 5.74 -25.31 -21.20
N HIS A 66 4.89 -24.82 -20.32
CA HIS A 66 3.97 -23.72 -20.56
C HIS A 66 4.67 -22.40 -20.26
N LYS A 67 4.11 -21.30 -20.78
CA LYS A 67 4.66 -19.96 -20.53
C LYS A 67 4.48 -19.58 -19.06
N GLY A 68 5.52 -19.02 -18.47
CA GLY A 68 5.51 -18.50 -17.10
C GLY A 68 4.60 -17.27 -16.92
N VAL A 69 4.24 -17.01 -15.67
CA VAL A 69 3.37 -15.90 -15.22
C VAL A 69 3.92 -14.53 -15.59
N ARG A 70 5.25 -14.39 -15.78
CA ARG A 70 5.84 -13.11 -16.20
C ARG A 70 5.52 -12.72 -17.63
N GLN A 71 5.12 -13.68 -18.47
CA GLN A 71 4.74 -13.37 -19.85
C GLN A 71 3.33 -12.78 -19.94
N ASP A 72 2.41 -13.29 -19.12
CA ASP A 72 1.03 -12.83 -19.04
C ASP A 72 0.43 -13.29 -17.71
N ILE A 73 0.30 -12.36 -16.76
CA ILE A 73 -0.21 -12.66 -15.41
C ILE A 73 -1.71 -12.94 -15.41
N ASP A 74 -2.48 -12.34 -16.32
CA ASP A 74 -3.94 -12.41 -16.28
C ASP A 74 -4.45 -13.70 -16.93
N SER A 75 -3.79 -14.16 -18.00
CA SER A 75 -4.11 -15.46 -18.62
C SER A 75 -3.38 -16.65 -18.00
N PHE A 76 -2.49 -16.43 -17.02
CA PHE A 76 -1.79 -17.51 -16.33
C PHE A 76 -2.77 -18.35 -15.50
N PRO A 77 -2.70 -19.70 -15.57
CA PRO A 77 -3.61 -20.57 -14.84
C PRO A 77 -3.26 -20.62 -13.35
N HIS A 78 -3.67 -19.62 -12.57
CA HIS A 78 -3.40 -19.56 -11.12
C HIS A 78 -4.13 -20.65 -10.33
N GLN A 79 -5.33 -21.05 -10.77
CA GLN A 79 -6.11 -22.11 -10.11
C GLN A 79 -5.59 -23.51 -10.46
N GLY A 80 -5.77 -24.48 -9.57
CA GLY A 80 -5.38 -25.88 -9.77
C GLY A 80 -4.45 -26.42 -8.66
N PRO A 81 -3.70 -27.52 -8.92
CA PRO A 81 -2.77 -28.09 -7.96
C PRO A 81 -1.74 -27.06 -7.44
N PRO A 82 -1.21 -27.20 -6.22
CA PRO A 82 -0.26 -26.23 -5.68
C PRO A 82 1.03 -26.15 -6.51
N PHE A 83 1.72 -25.03 -6.41
CA PHE A 83 3.01 -24.82 -7.07
C PHE A 83 4.21 -25.13 -6.17
N ILE A 84 5.31 -25.55 -6.79
CA ILE A 84 6.67 -25.33 -6.26
C ILE A 84 7.44 -24.49 -7.27
N ILE A 85 8.10 -23.44 -6.78
CA ILE A 85 8.97 -22.61 -7.60
C ILE A 85 10.37 -23.24 -7.62
N SER A 86 10.60 -24.05 -8.64
CA SER A 86 11.86 -24.75 -8.93
C SER A 86 12.93 -23.87 -9.60
N VAL A 87 13.02 -22.60 -9.18
CA VAL A 87 14.04 -21.64 -9.63
C VAL A 87 15.08 -21.47 -8.53
N GLY A 88 16.34 -21.82 -8.84
CA GLY A 88 17.43 -21.75 -7.87
C GLY A 88 17.84 -20.32 -7.49
N ASN A 89 17.60 -19.34 -8.36
CA ASN A 89 17.88 -17.94 -8.04
C ASN A 89 16.86 -17.40 -7.01
N ASN A 90 17.35 -16.98 -5.84
CA ASN A 90 16.52 -16.53 -4.72
C ASN A 90 15.63 -15.32 -5.07
N ARG A 91 16.14 -14.36 -5.87
CA ARG A 91 15.38 -13.16 -6.25
C ARG A 91 14.28 -13.49 -7.25
N GLU A 92 14.60 -14.29 -8.26
CA GLU A 92 13.60 -14.73 -9.22
C GLU A 92 12.50 -15.53 -8.54
N ARG A 93 12.86 -16.39 -7.58
CA ARG A 93 11.91 -17.17 -6.78
C ARG A 93 10.96 -16.29 -5.96
N LEU A 94 11.47 -15.22 -5.35
CA LEU A 94 10.65 -14.20 -4.67
C LEU A 94 9.69 -13.49 -5.63
N GLU A 95 10.20 -13.00 -6.76
CA GLU A 95 9.39 -12.29 -7.74
C GLU A 95 8.26 -13.18 -8.29
N ILE A 96 8.57 -14.44 -8.60
CA ILE A 96 7.58 -15.40 -9.11
C ILE A 96 6.53 -15.72 -8.05
N SER A 97 6.92 -15.93 -6.77
CA SER A 97 5.95 -16.24 -5.71
C SER A 97 4.96 -15.12 -5.48
N GLN A 98 5.38 -13.86 -5.62
CA GLN A 98 4.53 -12.69 -5.49
C GLN A 98 3.54 -12.53 -6.66
N MET A 99 3.87 -13.05 -7.85
CA MET A 99 3.02 -12.98 -9.03
C MET A 99 1.99 -14.10 -9.11
N LEU A 100 2.28 -15.26 -8.52
CA LEU A 100 1.39 -16.41 -8.51
C LEU A 100 0.26 -16.22 -7.48
N ARG A 101 -0.99 -16.28 -7.94
CA ARG A 101 -2.20 -16.26 -7.09
C ARG A 101 -2.64 -17.69 -6.75
N SER A 102 -1.69 -18.51 -6.28
CA SER A 102 -1.84 -19.96 -6.08
C SER A 102 -1.37 -20.38 -4.69
N SER A 103 -1.78 -21.56 -4.24
CA SER A 103 -1.18 -22.22 -3.08
C SER A 103 0.18 -22.83 -3.44
N PHE A 104 1.04 -23.02 -2.43
CA PHE A 104 2.37 -23.60 -2.59
C PHE A 104 2.52 -24.89 -1.81
N TYR A 105 3.20 -25.86 -2.42
CA TYR A 105 3.48 -27.14 -1.78
C TYR A 105 4.86 -27.13 -1.13
N THR A 106 4.99 -27.82 0.01
CA THR A 106 6.27 -28.01 0.71
C THR A 106 6.70 -29.45 0.50
N ALA A 107 7.85 -29.67 -0.14
CA ALA A 107 8.34 -31.01 -0.47
C ALA A 107 9.51 -31.40 0.43
N ILE A 108 9.46 -32.61 1.01
CA ILE A 108 10.49 -33.12 1.91
C ILE A 108 10.94 -34.50 1.45
N HIS A 109 12.21 -34.63 1.08
CA HIS A 109 12.77 -35.90 0.66
C HIS A 109 12.67 -36.95 1.78
N ASP A 110 12.38 -38.20 1.43
CA ASP A 110 12.19 -39.31 2.39
C ASP A 110 13.41 -39.57 3.30
N THR A 111 14.63 -39.37 2.80
CA THR A 111 15.90 -39.47 3.53
C THR A 111 16.25 -38.24 4.36
N ALA A 112 15.50 -37.13 4.24
CA ALA A 112 15.70 -35.99 5.11
C ALA A 112 15.20 -36.30 6.53
N ILE A 113 15.96 -35.85 7.52
CA ILE A 113 15.64 -36.01 8.95
C ILE A 113 15.20 -34.64 9.46
N VAL A 114 13.88 -34.45 9.57
CA VAL A 114 13.29 -33.20 10.06
C VAL A 114 12.65 -33.46 11.42
N SER A 115 13.08 -32.69 12.43
CA SER A 115 12.49 -32.75 13.76
C SER A 115 10.99 -32.42 13.74
N PRO A 116 10.14 -33.17 14.47
CA PRO A 116 8.74 -32.83 14.66
C PRO A 116 8.49 -31.45 15.30
N LYS A 117 9.51 -30.87 15.93
CA LYS A 117 9.46 -29.55 16.57
C LYS A 117 9.95 -28.42 15.66
N ALA A 118 10.37 -28.73 14.43
CA ALA A 118 10.74 -27.71 13.46
C ALA A 118 9.48 -27.20 12.74
N ILE A 119 9.50 -25.92 12.35
CA ILE A 119 8.43 -25.28 11.58
C ILE A 119 8.95 -25.04 10.17
N ILE A 120 8.23 -25.50 9.16
CA ILE A 120 8.61 -25.36 7.75
C ILE A 120 7.56 -24.54 7.01
N GLY A 121 7.96 -23.42 6.42
CA GLY A 121 7.09 -22.55 5.62
C GLY A 121 6.66 -23.17 4.29
N GLU A 122 5.60 -22.61 3.71
CA GLU A 122 5.06 -23.02 2.41
C GLU A 122 6.07 -22.84 1.26
N GLY A 123 5.98 -23.68 0.23
CA GLY A 123 6.83 -23.58 -0.97
C GLY A 123 8.30 -23.95 -0.74
N THR A 124 8.66 -24.35 0.49
CA THR A 124 10.01 -24.77 0.86
C THR A 124 10.28 -26.19 0.39
N VAL A 125 11.53 -26.45 -0.02
CA VAL A 125 11.97 -27.77 -0.44
C VAL A 125 13.17 -28.22 0.38
N ILE A 126 13.09 -29.45 0.90
CA ILE A 126 14.15 -30.10 1.69
C ILE A 126 14.62 -31.34 0.93
N PHE A 127 15.88 -31.35 0.50
CA PHE A 127 16.45 -32.44 -0.30
C PHE A 127 17.07 -33.56 0.52
N ALA A 128 17.50 -34.61 -0.20
CA ALA A 128 18.04 -35.84 0.34
C ALA A 128 19.13 -35.62 1.40
N GLY A 129 19.04 -36.37 2.50
CA GLY A 129 20.03 -36.37 3.58
C GLY A 129 20.16 -35.06 4.37
N ALA A 130 19.32 -34.04 4.13
CA ALA A 130 19.31 -32.85 4.96
C ALA A 130 18.81 -33.16 6.38
N ILE A 131 19.41 -32.51 7.39
CA ILE A 131 19.07 -32.70 8.81
C ILE A 131 18.63 -31.36 9.40
N ILE A 132 17.44 -31.33 10.01
CA ILE A 132 16.90 -30.15 10.70
C ILE A 132 16.50 -30.54 12.12
N GLN A 133 17.19 -29.96 13.11
CA GLN A 133 17.01 -30.27 14.53
C GLN A 133 15.86 -29.47 15.18
N PRO A 134 15.44 -29.81 16.42
CA PRO A 134 14.31 -29.18 17.11
C PRO A 134 14.36 -27.66 17.21
N ASN A 135 13.15 -27.06 17.30
CA ASN A 135 12.91 -25.63 17.50
C ASN A 135 13.43 -24.70 16.39
N THR A 136 13.90 -25.26 15.28
CA THR A 136 14.28 -24.49 14.11
C THR A 136 13.05 -24.01 13.34
N SER A 137 13.04 -22.74 12.95
CA SER A 137 12.02 -22.14 12.10
C SER A 137 12.59 -21.87 10.72
N VAL A 138 11.99 -22.48 9.70
CA VAL A 138 12.33 -22.30 8.29
C VAL A 138 11.21 -21.54 7.60
N GLY A 139 11.55 -20.42 6.98
CA GLY A 139 10.65 -19.55 6.25
C GLY A 139 10.07 -20.17 4.98
N LYS A 140 9.40 -19.33 4.19
CA LYS A 140 8.73 -19.70 2.94
C LYS A 140 9.71 -19.77 1.77
N HIS A 141 9.45 -20.67 0.82
CA HIS A 141 10.25 -20.80 -0.41
C HIS A 141 11.75 -20.95 -0.17
N VAL A 142 12.12 -21.59 0.93
CA VAL A 142 13.50 -21.89 1.27
C VAL A 142 13.95 -23.14 0.52
N ILE A 143 15.23 -23.18 0.13
CA ILE A 143 15.85 -24.40 -0.39
C ILE A 143 16.84 -24.89 0.67
N ILE A 144 16.53 -26.03 1.30
CA ILE A 144 17.46 -26.77 2.15
C ILE A 144 18.03 -27.91 1.32
N ASN A 145 19.28 -27.76 0.89
CA ASN A 145 19.82 -28.61 -0.14
C ASN A 145 20.49 -29.89 0.41
N THR A 146 20.89 -30.76 -0.50
CA THR A 146 21.37 -32.11 -0.25
C THR A 146 22.44 -32.14 0.84
N GLY A 147 22.19 -32.92 1.90
CA GLY A 147 23.13 -33.07 3.01
C GLY A 147 23.39 -31.82 3.85
N ALA A 148 22.57 -30.76 3.73
CA ALA A 148 22.70 -29.60 4.62
C ALA A 148 22.35 -29.98 6.06
N SER A 149 23.10 -29.46 7.04
CA SER A 149 22.91 -29.72 8.46
C SER A 149 22.51 -28.44 9.18
N ILE A 150 21.34 -28.45 9.83
CA ILE A 150 20.79 -27.32 10.57
C ILE A 150 20.50 -27.79 11.99
N ASP A 151 21.30 -27.31 12.94
CA ASP A 151 21.15 -27.62 14.35
C ASP A 151 19.93 -26.92 14.99
N HIS A 152 19.84 -26.92 16.31
CA HIS A 152 18.67 -26.51 17.07
C HIS A 152 18.52 -24.98 17.17
N ASP A 153 17.27 -24.54 17.37
CA ASP A 153 16.91 -23.14 17.61
C ASP A 153 17.38 -22.15 16.52
N ASN A 154 17.51 -22.61 15.28
CA ASN A 154 17.87 -21.79 14.13
C ASN A 154 16.66 -21.02 13.59
N ILE A 155 16.91 -19.84 13.02
CA ILE A 155 15.90 -19.05 12.31
C ILE A 155 16.38 -18.82 10.88
N ILE A 156 15.66 -19.35 9.90
CA ILE A 156 15.97 -19.20 8.47
C ILE A 156 14.87 -18.39 7.80
N GLY A 157 15.20 -17.21 7.30
CA GLY A 157 14.26 -16.31 6.64
C GLY A 157 13.79 -16.81 5.28
N ASP A 158 12.69 -16.23 4.79
CA ASP A 158 12.07 -16.59 3.52
C ASP A 158 13.06 -16.48 2.35
N TYR A 159 12.88 -17.32 1.32
CA TYR A 159 13.68 -17.34 0.09
C TYR A 159 15.18 -17.63 0.29
N ALA A 160 15.62 -18.00 1.49
CA ALA A 160 17.00 -18.42 1.71
C ALA A 160 17.33 -19.70 0.92
N HIS A 161 18.62 -19.92 0.68
CA HIS A 161 19.13 -21.14 0.08
C HIS A 161 20.33 -21.64 0.85
N ILE A 162 20.15 -22.73 1.57
CA ILE A 162 21.20 -23.46 2.27
C ILE A 162 21.70 -24.53 1.31
N SER A 163 22.87 -24.30 0.73
CA SER A 163 23.44 -25.13 -0.35
C SER A 163 23.91 -26.50 0.14
N PRO A 164 24.24 -27.43 -0.78
CA PRO A 164 24.68 -28.76 -0.41
C PRO A 164 25.78 -28.77 0.66
N GLN A 165 25.64 -29.62 1.66
CA GLN A 165 26.60 -29.82 2.75
C GLN A 165 26.93 -28.55 3.57
N ALA A 166 26.14 -27.47 3.47
CA ALA A 166 26.29 -26.34 4.37
C ALA A 166 25.85 -26.71 5.79
N ALA A 167 26.56 -26.21 6.80
CA ALA A 167 26.30 -26.51 8.21
C ALA A 167 26.02 -25.22 9.00
N LEU A 168 24.86 -25.18 9.67
CA LEU A 168 24.47 -24.14 10.62
C LEU A 168 24.43 -24.74 12.02
N CYS A 169 25.32 -24.29 12.90
CA CYS A 169 25.29 -24.70 14.32
C CYS A 169 24.10 -24.06 15.07
N GLY A 170 23.96 -24.36 16.37
CA GLY A 170 22.79 -23.91 17.14
C GLY A 170 22.65 -22.37 17.25
N HIS A 171 21.41 -21.88 17.24
CA HIS A 171 21.06 -20.45 17.38
C HIS A 171 21.60 -19.51 16.29
N VAL A 172 21.81 -19.98 15.06
CA VAL A 172 22.13 -19.16 13.90
C VAL A 172 20.86 -18.52 13.32
N GLU A 173 20.96 -17.23 12.98
CA GLU A 173 19.93 -16.49 12.25
C GLU A 173 20.38 -16.24 10.81
N ILE A 174 19.60 -16.66 9.83
CA ILE A 174 19.81 -16.41 8.40
C ILE A 174 18.72 -15.49 7.89
N GLY A 175 19.11 -14.33 7.36
CA GLY A 175 18.19 -13.36 6.77
C GLY A 175 17.55 -13.84 5.47
N GLU A 176 16.41 -13.23 5.16
CA GLU A 176 15.66 -13.43 3.92
C GLU A 176 16.55 -13.37 2.67
N GLY A 177 16.34 -14.30 1.73
CA GLY A 177 17.01 -14.33 0.43
C GLY A 177 18.51 -14.63 0.47
N THR A 178 19.08 -14.91 1.65
CA THR A 178 20.51 -15.22 1.80
C THR A 178 20.84 -16.58 1.21
N HIS A 179 21.96 -16.64 0.50
CA HIS A 179 22.53 -17.86 -0.05
C HIS A 179 23.74 -18.27 0.79
N VAL A 180 23.64 -19.43 1.45
CA VAL A 180 24.75 -20.07 2.15
C VAL A 180 25.35 -21.11 1.19
N GLY A 181 26.58 -20.89 0.74
CA GLY A 181 27.23 -21.66 -0.31
C GLY A 181 27.60 -23.08 0.11
N VAL A 182 27.93 -23.91 -0.88
CA VAL A 182 28.25 -25.34 -0.71
C VAL A 182 29.34 -25.51 0.35
N SER A 183 29.13 -26.42 1.31
CA SER A 183 30.09 -26.74 2.37
C SER A 183 30.54 -25.53 3.22
N ALA A 184 29.75 -24.46 3.28
CA ALA A 184 30.01 -23.36 4.21
C ALA A 184 29.54 -23.73 5.63
N CYS A 185 30.27 -23.27 6.65
CA CYS A 185 29.97 -23.53 8.06
C CYS A 185 29.73 -22.22 8.81
N VAL A 186 28.70 -22.18 9.64
CA VAL A 186 28.35 -21.02 10.49
C VAL A 186 28.36 -21.47 11.95
N ILE A 187 29.21 -20.84 12.78
CA ILE A 187 29.32 -21.20 14.20
C ILE A 187 28.08 -20.76 14.99
N PRO A 188 27.86 -21.27 16.22
CA PRO A 188 26.67 -20.94 16.99
C PRO A 188 26.48 -19.43 17.23
N LYS A 189 25.22 -19.01 17.34
CA LYS A 189 24.82 -17.63 17.71
C LYS A 189 25.23 -16.52 16.73
N VAL A 190 25.60 -16.87 15.50
CA VAL A 190 25.90 -15.89 14.46
C VAL A 190 24.63 -15.46 13.74
N LYS A 191 24.51 -14.16 13.50
CA LYS A 191 23.49 -13.56 12.65
C LYS A 191 24.04 -13.19 11.28
N ILE A 192 23.47 -13.77 10.24
CA ILE A 192 23.74 -13.42 8.85
C ILE A 192 22.54 -12.64 8.31
N GLY A 193 22.80 -11.43 7.84
CA GLY A 193 21.80 -10.52 7.30
C GLY A 193 21.12 -11.03 6.02
N LYS A 194 20.17 -10.25 5.51
CA LYS A 194 19.38 -10.55 4.30
C LYS A 194 20.22 -10.45 3.03
N TRP A 195 19.84 -11.21 2.01
CA TRP A 195 20.43 -11.15 0.66
C TRP A 195 21.96 -11.24 0.65
N CYS A 196 22.53 -11.93 1.62
CA CYS A 196 23.94 -12.21 1.70
C CYS A 196 24.33 -13.36 0.77
N THR A 197 25.62 -13.44 0.45
CA THR A 197 26.21 -14.59 -0.23
C THR A 197 27.38 -15.08 0.61
N ILE A 198 27.21 -16.22 1.27
CA ILE A 198 28.32 -16.92 1.91
C ILE A 198 28.91 -17.83 0.85
N GLY A 199 30.17 -17.61 0.48
CA GLY A 199 30.85 -18.38 -0.54
C GLY A 199 31.00 -19.85 -0.14
N ALA A 200 31.17 -20.71 -1.13
CA ALA A 200 31.43 -22.12 -0.89
C ALA A 200 32.67 -22.31 0.00
N GLY A 201 32.59 -23.24 0.95
CA GLY A 201 33.66 -23.56 1.90
C GLY A 201 33.98 -22.47 2.92
N ALA A 202 33.19 -21.40 3.02
CA ALA A 202 33.47 -20.31 3.96
C ALA A 202 33.13 -20.69 5.41
N VAL A 203 33.91 -20.21 6.37
CA VAL A 203 33.70 -20.43 7.81
C VAL A 203 33.33 -19.13 8.50
N VAL A 204 32.05 -18.91 8.76
CA VAL A 204 31.52 -17.66 9.32
C VAL A 204 31.57 -17.72 10.84
N ILE A 205 32.44 -16.89 11.42
CA ILE A 205 32.70 -16.82 12.86
C ILE A 205 32.22 -15.51 13.52
N LYS A 206 31.57 -14.63 12.76
CA LYS A 206 31.08 -13.31 13.20
C LYS A 206 29.81 -12.96 12.44
N ASP A 207 28.99 -12.10 13.03
CA ASP A 207 27.81 -11.55 12.38
C ASP A 207 28.15 -10.89 11.04
N VAL A 208 27.24 -11.07 10.08
CA VAL A 208 27.38 -10.59 8.71
C VAL A 208 26.23 -9.62 8.45
N PRO A 209 26.50 -8.33 8.13
CA PRO A 209 25.45 -7.38 7.76
C PRO A 209 24.74 -7.78 6.47
N ASP A 210 23.53 -7.24 6.26
CA ASP A 210 22.75 -7.44 5.03
C ASP A 210 23.57 -7.14 3.76
N TYR A 211 23.22 -7.83 2.67
CA TYR A 211 23.76 -7.64 1.32
C TYR A 211 25.28 -7.87 1.18
N CYS A 212 25.91 -8.54 2.14
CA CYS A 212 27.34 -8.83 2.11
C CYS A 212 27.67 -10.15 1.39
N THR A 213 28.88 -10.21 0.83
CA THR A 213 29.51 -11.44 0.35
C THR A 213 30.70 -11.79 1.23
N VAL A 214 30.68 -12.99 1.79
CA VAL A 214 31.70 -13.53 2.70
C VAL A 214 32.37 -14.71 2.03
N VAL A 215 33.70 -14.79 2.03
CA VAL A 215 34.44 -15.97 1.53
C VAL A 215 35.61 -16.31 2.45
N GLY A 216 36.10 -17.54 2.35
CA GLY A 216 37.33 -18.00 3.01
C GLY A 216 37.13 -18.61 4.39
N ASN A 217 38.22 -19.11 4.96
CA ASN A 217 38.30 -19.67 6.30
C ASN A 217 39.50 -19.05 7.04
N PRO A 218 39.30 -18.18 8.04
CA PRO A 218 38.00 -17.68 8.49
C PRO A 218 37.34 -16.77 7.44
N GLY A 219 36.02 -16.79 7.42
CA GLY A 219 35.19 -16.01 6.50
C GLY A 219 35.42 -14.52 6.67
N LYS A 220 35.72 -13.84 5.56
CA LYS A 220 35.89 -12.38 5.51
C LYS A 220 34.91 -11.80 4.51
N ILE A 221 34.32 -10.66 4.88
CA ILE A 221 33.52 -9.86 3.95
C ILE A 221 34.46 -9.32 2.88
N ILE A 222 34.35 -9.81 1.65
CA ILE A 222 35.13 -9.33 0.49
C ILE A 222 34.35 -8.31 -0.34
N LYS A 223 33.04 -8.29 -0.17
CA LYS A 223 32.14 -7.35 -0.81
C LYS A 223 31.00 -7.10 0.15
N ALA A 224 31.08 -6.05 0.94
CA ALA A 224 29.85 -5.41 1.36
C ALA A 224 29.27 -4.83 0.06
N LYS A 225 28.08 -5.25 -0.39
CA LYS A 225 27.40 -4.40 -1.38
C LYS A 225 27.16 -3.09 -0.63
N LYS A 226 28.04 -2.11 -0.88
CA LYS A 226 27.60 -0.74 -0.83
C LYS A 226 26.32 -0.66 -1.68
N PRO A 227 25.40 0.24 -1.32
CA PRO A 227 24.27 0.68 -2.14
C PRO A 227 24.30 0.14 -3.57
N TYR A 228 23.27 -0.54 -4.07
CA TYR A 228 23.14 -0.63 -5.53
C TYR A 228 23.09 0.80 -6.09
N ARG A 229 24.22 1.40 -6.46
CA ARG A 229 24.27 2.64 -7.20
C ARG A 229 23.95 2.24 -8.61
N SER A 230 22.73 2.50 -9.07
CA SER A 230 22.50 2.53 -10.49
C SER A 230 23.36 3.67 -11.04
N ASN A 231 24.50 3.36 -11.66
CA ASN A 231 25.20 4.34 -12.50
C ASN A 231 24.38 4.70 -13.76
N LYS A 232 23.15 4.17 -13.90
CA LYS A 232 22.17 4.65 -14.87
C LYS A 232 21.64 6.00 -14.37
N HIS A 233 22.05 7.07 -15.06
CA HIS A 233 21.38 8.36 -14.97
C HIS A 233 20.01 8.22 -15.63
N ASN A 234 18.96 8.35 -14.83
CA ASN A 234 17.59 8.42 -15.32
C ASN A 234 17.23 9.85 -15.71
N ASP A 235 16.31 9.99 -16.65
CA ASP A 235 15.82 11.31 -17.04
C ASP A 235 14.85 11.83 -15.99
N ILE A 236 13.98 10.95 -15.47
CA ILE A 236 12.99 11.29 -14.45
C ILE A 236 12.86 10.16 -13.44
N ALA A 237 12.79 10.50 -12.15
CA ALA A 237 12.45 9.57 -11.09
C ALA A 237 11.15 10.01 -10.41
N PHE A 238 10.18 9.11 -10.34
CA PHE A 238 8.94 9.28 -9.58
C PHE A 238 9.11 8.70 -8.19
N VAL A 239 8.86 9.50 -7.16
CA VAL A 239 8.88 9.08 -5.75
C VAL A 239 7.44 9.00 -5.26
N GLY A 240 6.94 7.78 -5.09
CA GLY A 240 5.54 7.45 -4.91
C GLY A 240 4.90 6.97 -6.23
N SER A 241 4.13 5.89 -6.16
CA SER A 241 3.48 5.25 -7.31
C SER A 241 1.96 5.29 -7.23
N GLY A 242 1.39 6.35 -6.64
CA GLY A 242 -0.06 6.55 -6.65
C GLY A 242 -0.60 7.00 -8.02
N ILE A 243 -1.91 7.27 -8.06
CA ILE A 243 -2.59 7.73 -9.27
C ILE A 243 -2.04 9.03 -9.86
N SER A 244 -1.40 9.89 -9.07
CA SER A 244 -0.69 11.07 -9.58
C SER A 244 0.45 10.70 -10.52
N THR A 245 1.26 9.71 -10.13
CA THR A 245 2.33 9.15 -10.97
C THR A 245 1.73 8.45 -12.19
N SER A 246 0.69 7.65 -12.00
CA SER A 246 0.04 6.91 -13.10
C SER A 246 -0.52 7.83 -14.17
N PHE A 247 -1.34 8.82 -13.82
CA PHE A 247 -1.88 9.78 -14.79
C PHE A 247 -0.77 10.60 -15.46
N THR A 248 0.29 10.97 -14.72
CA THR A 248 1.42 11.70 -15.31
C THR A 248 2.12 10.85 -16.38
N ILE A 249 2.39 9.57 -16.08
CA ILE A 249 3.03 8.64 -17.03
C ILE A 249 2.14 8.36 -18.23
N ILE A 250 0.86 8.08 -18.02
CA ILE A 250 -0.13 7.83 -19.09
C ILE A 250 -0.07 8.97 -20.12
N LYS A 251 -0.18 10.22 -19.65
CA LYS A 251 -0.16 11.40 -20.52
C LYS A 251 1.22 11.65 -21.13
N LEU A 252 2.29 11.49 -20.35
CA LEU A 252 3.66 11.70 -20.82
C LEU A 252 4.00 10.74 -21.97
N LEU A 253 3.65 9.45 -21.84
CA LEU A 253 3.87 8.47 -22.89
C LEU A 253 3.01 8.73 -24.14
N ASP A 254 1.81 9.30 -23.98
CA ASP A 254 1.02 9.74 -25.13
C ASP A 254 1.66 10.89 -25.91
N LEU A 255 2.32 11.81 -25.20
CA LEU A 255 3.04 12.94 -25.79
C LEU A 255 4.41 12.53 -26.36
N TYR A 256 5.08 11.54 -25.76
CA TYR A 256 6.44 11.10 -26.13
C TYR A 256 6.47 10.06 -27.27
N LYS A 257 5.36 9.90 -28.01
CA LYS A 257 5.29 8.99 -29.17
C LYS A 257 6.27 9.42 -30.26
N ASN A 258 6.89 8.45 -30.93
CA ASN A 258 7.75 8.65 -32.11
C ASN A 258 9.09 9.36 -31.86
N LYS A 259 9.57 9.44 -30.62
CA LYS A 259 10.89 10.00 -30.31
C LYS A 259 12.02 9.00 -30.57
N LYS A 260 13.17 9.51 -31.05
CA LYS A 260 14.33 8.69 -31.43
C LYS A 260 15.12 8.14 -30.24
N HIS A 261 15.04 8.79 -29.07
CA HIS A 261 15.77 8.39 -27.88
C HIS A 261 14.82 7.82 -26.81
N PRO A 262 15.16 6.67 -26.21
CA PRO A 262 14.34 6.11 -25.15
C PRO A 262 14.38 6.99 -23.91
N LEU A 263 13.20 7.33 -23.39
CA LEU A 263 13.06 7.99 -22.09
C LEU A 263 13.45 7.02 -20.97
N LYS A 264 14.29 7.45 -20.02
CA LYS A 264 14.69 6.62 -18.87
C LYS A 264 13.97 7.04 -17.60
N LEU A 265 13.11 6.18 -17.08
CA LEU A 265 12.31 6.42 -15.89
C LEU A 265 12.72 5.53 -14.72
N SER A 266 12.58 6.04 -13.50
CA SER A 266 12.46 5.20 -12.30
C SER A 266 11.16 5.48 -11.58
N ILE A 267 10.52 4.45 -11.04
CA ILE A 267 9.40 4.58 -10.12
C ILE A 267 9.80 3.92 -8.80
N ILE A 268 9.79 4.71 -7.73
CA ILE A 268 10.19 4.28 -6.39
C ILE A 268 8.95 4.30 -5.50
N GLU A 269 8.60 3.15 -4.92
CA GLU A 269 7.45 3.00 -4.03
C GLU A 269 7.86 2.19 -2.80
N LYS A 270 7.39 2.58 -1.61
CA LYS A 270 7.71 1.85 -0.38
C LYS A 270 6.90 0.57 -0.23
N SER A 271 5.72 0.48 -0.85
CA SER A 271 4.95 -0.75 -0.96
C SER A 271 5.36 -1.59 -2.17
N ASN A 272 5.01 -2.88 -2.13
CA ASN A 272 5.22 -3.83 -3.22
C ASN A 272 4.16 -3.72 -4.35
N GLU A 273 3.28 -2.73 -4.28
CA GLU A 273 2.29 -2.44 -5.33
C GLU A 273 2.54 -1.05 -5.90
N PHE A 274 2.46 -0.97 -7.23
CA PHE A 274 2.65 0.25 -8.01
C PHE A 274 1.32 0.68 -8.64
N HIS A 275 1.28 1.95 -9.05
CA HIS A 275 0.25 2.59 -9.87
C HIS A 275 -1.09 2.95 -9.21
N THR A 276 -1.48 2.28 -8.13
CA THR A 276 -2.80 2.42 -7.51
C THR A 276 -2.79 3.40 -6.33
N GLY A 277 -1.73 3.40 -5.54
CA GLY A 277 -1.67 4.10 -4.25
C GLY A 277 -2.60 3.46 -3.20
N ILE A 278 -2.59 4.02 -1.98
CA ILE A 278 -3.28 3.41 -0.83
C ILE A 278 -4.79 3.18 -1.06
N PRO A 279 -5.57 4.17 -1.53
CA PRO A 279 -7.03 4.01 -1.57
C PRO A 279 -7.48 2.97 -2.58
N TYR A 280 -6.80 2.85 -3.71
CA TYR A 280 -7.23 2.04 -4.84
C TYR A 280 -6.49 0.71 -4.94
N GLY A 281 -5.53 0.46 -4.05
CA GLY A 281 -4.67 -0.71 -4.06
C GLY A 281 -4.94 -1.71 -2.94
N TYR A 282 -4.10 -2.75 -2.83
CA TYR A 282 -4.23 -3.83 -1.84
C TYR A 282 -4.14 -3.35 -0.38
N ARG A 283 -3.60 -2.16 -0.14
CA ARG A 283 -3.50 -1.57 1.21
C ARG A 283 -4.87 -1.15 1.75
N SER A 284 -5.82 -0.90 0.86
CA SER A 284 -7.25 -0.79 1.13
C SER A 284 -7.90 -2.19 1.13
N THR A 285 -9.24 -2.28 1.13
CA THR A 285 -9.94 -3.51 0.71
C THR A 285 -10.49 -3.36 -0.70
N ASP A 286 -10.63 -4.48 -1.42
CA ASP A 286 -11.24 -4.54 -2.76
C ASP A 286 -12.72 -4.12 -2.75
N THR A 287 -13.35 -4.13 -1.58
CA THR A 287 -14.78 -3.88 -1.35
C THR A 287 -15.08 -2.52 -0.74
N SER A 288 -14.05 -1.70 -0.49
CA SER A 288 -14.24 -0.34 0.01
C SER A 288 -14.88 0.51 -1.08
N LEU A 289 -16.06 1.08 -0.82
CA LEU A 289 -16.81 1.82 -1.82
C LEU A 289 -16.32 3.27 -1.96
N LEU A 290 -16.57 3.87 -3.12
CA LEU A 290 -16.38 5.31 -3.35
C LEU A 290 -17.25 6.14 -2.40
N ILE A 291 -16.80 7.36 -2.08
CA ILE A 291 -17.56 8.30 -1.22
C ILE A 291 -18.62 9.07 -2.02
N LYS A 292 -18.44 9.16 -3.34
CA LYS A 292 -19.34 9.83 -4.30
C LYS A 292 -19.79 8.81 -5.36
N PRO A 293 -20.92 9.04 -6.05
CA PRO A 293 -21.29 8.25 -7.22
C PRO A 293 -20.22 8.37 -8.31
N LEU A 294 -20.15 7.35 -9.17
CA LEU A 294 -19.12 7.26 -10.22
C LEU A 294 -19.14 8.46 -11.16
N SER A 295 -20.32 9.03 -11.45
CA SER A 295 -20.52 10.25 -12.26
C SER A 295 -19.73 11.47 -11.76
N GLN A 296 -19.37 11.51 -10.48
CA GLN A 296 -18.59 12.58 -9.85
C GLN A 296 -17.15 12.19 -9.51
N PHE A 297 -16.72 10.99 -9.89
CA PHE A 297 -15.40 10.46 -9.50
C PHE A 297 -14.27 10.90 -10.46
N LEU A 298 -14.51 10.84 -11.77
CA LEU A 298 -13.54 11.17 -12.82
C LEU A 298 -14.11 12.21 -13.81
N PRO A 299 -13.25 12.96 -14.53
CA PRO A 299 -13.68 13.81 -15.64
C PRO A 299 -14.28 12.97 -16.77
N SER A 300 -15.22 13.53 -17.54
CA SER A 300 -16.03 12.79 -18.53
C SER A 300 -15.22 11.92 -19.50
N ALA A 301 -14.08 12.40 -20.00
CA ALA A 301 -13.24 11.62 -20.91
C ALA A 301 -12.65 10.36 -20.25
N GLU A 302 -12.09 10.48 -19.04
CA GLU A 302 -11.54 9.34 -18.29
C GLU A 302 -12.64 8.42 -17.77
N LEU A 303 -13.78 9.01 -17.39
CA LEU A 303 -14.94 8.29 -16.91
C LEU A 303 -15.50 7.33 -17.97
N ASN A 304 -15.61 7.78 -19.22
CA ASN A 304 -16.13 6.95 -20.31
C ASN A 304 -15.27 5.71 -20.55
N TYR A 305 -13.94 5.87 -20.63
CA TYR A 305 -13.03 4.72 -20.76
C TYR A 305 -13.12 3.76 -19.58
N PHE A 306 -13.30 4.28 -18.38
CA PHE A 306 -13.46 3.45 -17.19
C PHE A 306 -14.79 2.69 -17.19
N ILE A 307 -15.90 3.31 -17.62
CA ILE A 307 -17.21 2.65 -17.75
C ILE A 307 -17.14 1.53 -18.80
N GLU A 308 -16.56 1.78 -19.96
CA GLU A 308 -16.36 0.74 -20.98
C GLU A 308 -15.58 -0.45 -20.42
N TRP A 309 -14.52 -0.18 -19.66
CA TRP A 309 -13.74 -1.22 -18.99
C TRP A 309 -14.56 -1.96 -17.92
N LEU A 310 -15.35 -1.25 -17.11
CA LEU A 310 -16.24 -1.87 -16.12
C LEU A 310 -17.21 -2.85 -16.79
N THR A 311 -17.89 -2.42 -17.85
CA THR A 311 -18.82 -3.25 -18.63
C THR A 311 -18.17 -4.56 -19.11
N LEU A 312 -16.94 -4.49 -19.62
CA LEU A 312 -16.20 -5.67 -20.10
C LEU A 312 -15.76 -6.61 -18.98
N ASN A 313 -15.52 -6.09 -17.77
CA ASN A 313 -14.94 -6.86 -16.65
C ASN A 313 -15.94 -7.15 -15.52
N LYS A 314 -17.20 -6.72 -15.65
CA LYS A 314 -18.18 -6.67 -14.54
C LYS A 314 -18.37 -8.00 -13.81
N LYS A 315 -18.42 -9.11 -14.55
CA LYS A 315 -18.63 -10.45 -13.99
C LYS A 315 -17.54 -10.80 -12.97
N GLU A 316 -16.28 -10.77 -13.42
CA GLU A 316 -15.14 -11.11 -12.57
C GLU A 316 -14.97 -10.12 -11.40
N LEU A 317 -15.23 -8.83 -11.64
CA LEU A 317 -15.13 -7.80 -10.60
C LEU A 317 -16.13 -8.03 -9.46
N VAL A 318 -17.39 -8.28 -9.81
CA VAL A 318 -18.46 -8.53 -8.84
C VAL A 318 -18.26 -9.85 -8.12
N GLU A 319 -17.93 -10.93 -8.84
CA GLU A 319 -17.66 -12.24 -8.23
C GLU A 319 -16.53 -12.14 -7.19
N ASN A 320 -15.42 -11.47 -7.53
CA ASN A 320 -14.33 -11.24 -6.59
C ASN A 320 -14.73 -10.36 -5.40
N ALA A 321 -15.52 -9.32 -5.62
CA ALA A 321 -15.98 -8.45 -4.54
C ALA A 321 -16.86 -9.22 -3.55
N LEU A 322 -17.77 -10.07 -4.04
CA LEU A 322 -18.64 -10.91 -3.21
C LEU A 322 -17.86 -11.99 -2.45
N LEU A 323 -16.82 -12.57 -3.07
CA LEU A 323 -15.95 -13.55 -2.40
C LEU A 323 -15.14 -12.96 -1.24
N GLN A 324 -14.77 -11.68 -1.34
CA GLN A 324 -13.95 -11.00 -0.33
C GLN A 324 -14.76 -10.19 0.68
N GLY A 325 -15.97 -9.80 0.31
CA GLY A 325 -16.86 -8.98 1.11
C GLY A 325 -17.70 -9.78 2.08
N GLY A 326 -18.35 -9.07 3.00
CA GLY A 326 -19.34 -9.65 3.90
C GLY A 326 -20.75 -9.18 3.59
N THR A 327 -21.55 -8.99 4.64
CA THR A 327 -22.99 -8.75 4.53
C THR A 327 -23.32 -7.43 3.82
N LEU A 328 -22.56 -6.37 4.07
CA LEU A 328 -22.80 -5.05 3.45
C LEU A 328 -22.37 -5.04 1.99
N THR A 329 -21.34 -5.79 1.63
CA THR A 329 -20.93 -5.98 0.23
C THR A 329 -21.99 -6.74 -0.56
N GLN A 330 -22.60 -7.77 0.05
CA GLN A 330 -23.72 -8.47 -0.55
C GLN A 330 -24.96 -7.58 -0.70
N GLU A 331 -25.32 -6.80 0.33
CA GLU A 331 -26.39 -5.79 0.27
C GLU A 331 -26.14 -4.76 -0.84
N TRP A 332 -24.90 -4.28 -0.98
CA TRP A 332 -24.52 -3.38 -2.06
C TRP A 332 -24.77 -4.01 -3.44
N TYR A 333 -24.35 -5.26 -3.66
CA TYR A 333 -24.56 -5.91 -4.94
C TYR A 333 -26.05 -6.09 -5.25
N GLU A 334 -26.84 -6.59 -4.30
CA GLU A 334 -28.28 -6.80 -4.53
C GLU A 334 -29.01 -5.50 -4.86
N ASN A 335 -28.70 -4.42 -4.14
CA ASN A 335 -29.31 -3.12 -4.38
C ASN A 335 -28.94 -2.51 -5.74
N ASN A 336 -27.84 -2.95 -6.36
CA ASN A 336 -27.33 -2.38 -7.61
C ASN A 336 -27.31 -3.40 -8.77
N ARG A 337 -27.82 -4.61 -8.56
CA ARG A 337 -27.72 -5.74 -9.50
C ARG A 337 -28.27 -5.38 -10.88
N GLU A 338 -29.48 -4.83 -10.92
CA GLU A 338 -30.15 -4.47 -12.18
C GLU A 338 -29.36 -3.41 -12.96
N ALA A 339 -28.84 -2.39 -12.27
CA ALA A 339 -28.05 -1.33 -12.87
C ALA A 339 -26.72 -1.88 -13.43
N ILE A 340 -26.03 -2.74 -12.67
CA ILE A 340 -24.81 -3.43 -13.10
C ILE A 340 -25.07 -4.32 -14.34
N GLU A 341 -26.19 -5.05 -14.36
CA GLU A 341 -26.56 -5.91 -15.49
C GLU A 341 -26.82 -5.09 -16.76
N LYS A 342 -27.44 -3.91 -16.61
CA LYS A 342 -27.74 -2.95 -17.69
C LYS A 342 -26.60 -2.00 -18.05
N ASP A 343 -25.42 -2.16 -17.43
CA ASP A 343 -24.26 -1.27 -17.61
C ASP A 343 -24.50 0.20 -17.21
N ASP A 344 -25.48 0.43 -16.32
CA ASP A 344 -25.76 1.74 -15.74
C ASP A 344 -24.93 1.94 -14.46
N TRP A 345 -23.72 2.45 -14.64
CA TRP A 345 -22.75 2.60 -13.55
C TRP A 345 -22.73 3.99 -12.90
N LEU A 346 -23.34 4.99 -13.52
CA LEU A 346 -23.08 6.41 -13.23
C LEU A 346 -23.41 6.79 -11.79
N GLU A 347 -24.56 6.34 -11.29
CA GLU A 347 -25.04 6.70 -9.95
C GLU A 347 -24.60 5.71 -8.87
N LEU A 348 -23.76 4.73 -9.22
CA LEU A 348 -23.31 3.70 -8.29
C LEU A 348 -22.10 4.16 -7.49
N TYR A 349 -22.12 3.86 -6.19
CA TYR A 349 -20.95 3.93 -5.32
C TYR A 349 -20.19 2.62 -5.45
N ILE A 350 -19.39 2.47 -6.51
CA ILE A 350 -18.69 1.22 -6.79
C ILE A 350 -17.52 0.95 -5.81
N PRO A 351 -17.08 -0.31 -5.65
CA PRO A 351 -15.83 -0.61 -4.98
C PRO A 351 -14.65 0.08 -5.66
N ARG A 352 -13.91 0.89 -4.90
CA ARG A 352 -12.81 1.71 -5.41
C ARG A 352 -11.62 0.88 -5.90
N GLY A 353 -11.51 -0.38 -5.46
CA GLY A 353 -10.55 -1.35 -6.00
C GLY A 353 -10.78 -1.67 -7.49
N PHE A 354 -12.00 -1.49 -8.01
CA PHE A 354 -12.27 -1.64 -9.44
C PHE A 354 -11.50 -0.59 -10.25
N PHE A 355 -11.48 0.66 -9.77
CA PHE A 355 -10.67 1.71 -10.38
C PHE A 355 -9.17 1.44 -10.26
N GLY A 356 -8.72 0.86 -9.14
CA GLY A 356 -7.34 0.42 -8.96
C GLY A 356 -6.88 -0.58 -10.03
N LYS A 357 -7.69 -1.61 -10.26
CA LYS A 357 -7.44 -2.61 -11.32
C LYS A 357 -7.40 -1.95 -12.70
N TYR A 358 -8.38 -1.09 -13.00
CA TYR A 358 -8.41 -0.33 -14.26
C TYR A 358 -7.14 0.51 -14.47
N ILE A 359 -6.79 1.38 -13.52
CA ILE A 359 -5.70 2.33 -13.71
C ILE A 359 -4.34 1.62 -13.82
N SER A 360 -4.13 0.55 -13.05
CA SER A 360 -2.95 -0.30 -13.14
C SER A 360 -2.83 -0.95 -14.53
N GLN A 361 -3.92 -1.56 -15.03
CA GLN A 361 -3.91 -2.15 -16.38
C GLN A 361 -3.65 -1.12 -17.48
N VAL A 362 -4.26 0.06 -17.40
CA VAL A 362 -4.07 1.13 -18.40
C VAL A 362 -2.62 1.61 -18.44
N VAL A 363 -2.03 1.91 -17.29
CA VAL A 363 -0.64 2.41 -17.24
C VAL A 363 0.35 1.33 -17.63
N GLU A 364 0.17 0.09 -17.17
CA GLU A 364 1.05 -1.02 -17.55
C GLU A 364 0.98 -1.32 -19.04
N LYS A 365 -0.21 -1.31 -19.64
CA LYS A 365 -0.37 -1.49 -21.09
C LYS A 365 0.38 -0.41 -21.87
N LYS A 366 0.29 0.87 -21.45
CA LYS A 366 1.03 1.96 -22.09
C LYS A 366 2.54 1.82 -21.91
N ILE A 367 3.01 1.46 -20.71
CA ILE A 367 4.43 1.23 -20.41
C ILE A 367 4.97 0.08 -21.26
N ARG A 368 4.30 -1.08 -21.29
CA ARG A 368 4.69 -2.24 -22.11
C ARG A 368 4.74 -1.87 -23.61
N SER A 369 3.76 -1.13 -24.10
CA SER A 369 3.76 -0.65 -25.48
C SER A 369 4.98 0.24 -25.79
N ALA A 370 5.32 1.17 -24.90
CA ALA A 370 6.47 2.06 -25.08
C ALA A 370 7.81 1.32 -25.01
N ILE A 371 7.94 0.34 -24.09
CA ILE A 371 9.12 -0.53 -24.01
C ILE A 371 9.29 -1.34 -25.30
N ASN A 372 8.21 -1.95 -25.81
CA ASN A 372 8.23 -2.74 -27.04
C ASN A 372 8.59 -1.91 -28.28
N GLN A 373 8.24 -0.62 -28.28
CA GLN A 373 8.63 0.33 -29.32
C GLN A 373 10.05 0.87 -29.14
N GLY A 374 10.74 0.51 -28.05
CA GLY A 374 12.08 1.02 -27.73
C GLY A 374 12.10 2.49 -27.34
N THR A 375 10.96 3.09 -26.98
CA THR A 375 10.84 4.51 -26.59
C THR A 375 10.91 4.74 -25.08
N LEU A 376 10.92 3.67 -24.28
CA LEU A 376 10.96 3.73 -22.82
C LEU A 376 11.89 2.66 -22.24
N SER A 377 12.69 3.07 -21.26
CA SER A 377 13.35 2.20 -20.29
C SER A 377 12.86 2.58 -18.91
N ILE A 378 12.45 1.62 -18.09
CA ILE A 378 11.90 1.90 -16.76
C ILE A 378 12.48 0.95 -15.70
N ASP A 379 12.83 1.51 -14.56
CA ASP A 379 13.26 0.77 -13.37
C ASP A 379 12.18 0.90 -12.27
N TYR A 380 11.61 -0.22 -11.82
CA TYR A 380 10.71 -0.27 -10.67
C TYR A 380 11.49 -0.62 -9.41
N ILE A 381 11.29 0.16 -8.34
CA ILE A 381 12.09 0.06 -7.13
C ILE A 381 11.17 0.06 -5.91
N THR A 382 11.12 -1.07 -5.20
CA THR A 382 10.37 -1.19 -3.95
C THR A 382 11.28 -0.84 -2.76
N ASP A 383 11.26 0.42 -2.33
CA ASP A 383 11.98 0.89 -1.16
C ASP A 383 11.45 2.25 -0.65
N GLU A 384 11.77 2.58 0.61
CA GLU A 384 11.43 3.86 1.20
C GLU A 384 12.52 4.90 0.88
N VAL A 385 12.14 6.04 0.31
CA VAL A 385 13.06 7.18 0.10
C VAL A 385 13.22 7.94 1.41
N VAL A 386 14.46 8.09 1.88
CA VAL A 386 14.79 8.74 3.16
C VAL A 386 15.32 10.17 2.99
N SER A 387 16.03 10.43 1.90
CA SER A 387 16.54 11.76 1.55
C SER A 387 16.75 11.89 0.05
N ILE A 388 16.77 13.13 -0.44
CA ILE A 388 17.15 13.46 -1.80
C ILE A 388 18.10 14.66 -1.75
N ASP A 389 19.22 14.53 -2.43
CA ASP A 389 20.27 15.56 -2.49
C ASP A 389 20.45 16.01 -3.94
N LYS A 390 20.72 17.30 -4.16
CA LYS A 390 21.03 17.85 -5.49
C LYS A 390 22.52 18.15 -5.59
N SER A 391 23.20 17.57 -6.58
CA SER A 391 24.62 17.83 -6.86
C SER A 391 24.89 17.78 -8.36
N SER A 392 25.71 18.70 -8.87
CA SER A 392 26.11 18.75 -10.29
C SER A 392 24.93 18.64 -11.28
N GLY A 393 23.81 19.31 -10.98
CA GLY A 393 22.60 19.33 -11.82
C GLY A 393 21.77 18.03 -11.81
N ASN A 394 22.11 17.04 -10.97
CA ASN A 394 21.35 15.80 -10.81
C ASN A 394 20.86 15.64 -9.37
N TYR A 395 19.80 14.86 -9.20
CA TYR A 395 19.29 14.42 -7.91
C TYR A 395 19.79 13.02 -7.58
N THR A 396 20.28 12.85 -6.36
CA THR A 396 20.61 11.55 -5.76
C THR A 396 19.54 11.21 -4.74
N ILE A 397 18.78 10.15 -4.99
CA ILE A 397 17.64 9.71 -4.19
C ILE A 397 18.10 8.53 -3.34
N ASN A 398 18.19 8.72 -2.02
CA ASN A 398 18.72 7.73 -1.10
C ASN A 398 17.59 6.86 -0.53
N LEU A 399 17.78 5.53 -0.57
CA LEU A 399 16.79 4.54 -0.15
C LEU A 399 17.15 3.89 1.20
N LYS A 400 16.13 3.46 1.94
CA LYS A 400 16.26 2.93 3.30
C LYS A 400 16.91 1.55 3.37
N ASN A 401 16.40 0.58 2.61
CA ASN A 401 16.74 -0.84 2.85
C ASN A 401 17.80 -1.36 1.89
N ASN A 402 17.75 -0.97 0.62
CA ASN A 402 18.71 -1.46 -0.38
C ASN A 402 20.08 -0.78 -0.31
N PHE A 403 20.23 0.15 0.64
CA PHE A 403 21.26 1.18 0.74
C PHE A 403 21.52 1.94 -0.56
N SER A 404 20.84 1.62 -1.67
CA SER A 404 21.02 2.15 -3.02
C SER A 404 20.67 3.62 -3.13
N SER A 405 21.32 4.29 -4.09
CA SER A 405 20.89 5.61 -4.53
C SER A 405 20.50 5.56 -6.01
N VAL A 406 19.37 6.20 -6.33
CA VAL A 406 18.95 6.42 -7.72
C VAL A 406 19.41 7.81 -8.13
N VAL A 407 20.06 7.92 -9.28
CA VAL A 407 20.48 9.22 -9.82
C VAL A 407 19.56 9.60 -10.97
N SER A 408 18.97 10.78 -10.90
CA SER A 408 18.05 11.28 -11.92
C SER A 408 18.24 12.76 -12.19
N LYS A 409 18.03 13.19 -13.43
CA LYS A 409 18.08 14.62 -13.80
C LYS A 409 16.89 15.38 -13.21
N LYS A 410 15.72 14.75 -13.20
CA LYS A 410 14.47 15.30 -12.67
C LYS A 410 13.84 14.37 -11.65
N VAL A 411 13.12 14.93 -10.69
CA VAL A 411 12.37 14.19 -9.68
C VAL A 411 10.93 14.68 -9.65
N VAL A 412 9.98 13.75 -9.63
CA VAL A 412 8.57 14.03 -9.38
C VAL A 412 8.22 13.43 -8.02
N LEU A 413 7.97 14.28 -7.03
CA LEU A 413 7.52 13.88 -5.70
C LEU A 413 6.00 13.71 -5.70
N ALA A 414 5.55 12.47 -5.62
CA ALA A 414 4.16 12.03 -5.70
C ALA A 414 3.76 11.14 -4.51
N THR A 415 4.26 11.48 -3.30
CA THR A 415 4.11 10.66 -2.08
C THR A 415 2.72 10.70 -1.45
N GLY A 416 1.78 11.47 -2.02
CA GLY A 416 0.43 11.62 -1.52
C GLY A 416 0.29 12.81 -0.57
N ALA A 417 -0.30 12.59 0.60
CA ALA A 417 -0.54 13.62 1.61
C ALA A 417 0.60 13.71 2.64
N ALA A 418 0.52 14.73 3.50
CA ALA A 418 1.43 14.86 4.65
C ALA A 418 1.41 13.62 5.55
N PRO A 419 2.50 13.33 6.29
CA PRO A 419 2.61 12.14 7.13
C PRO A 419 1.44 11.96 8.10
N ASN A 420 1.00 10.71 8.27
CA ASN A 420 -0.03 10.35 9.24
C ASN A 420 0.38 10.79 10.66
N ARG A 421 -0.56 11.37 11.39
CA ARG A 421 -0.34 11.78 12.78
C ARG A 421 -0.10 10.55 13.65
N LYS A 422 1.05 10.50 14.32
CA LYS A 422 1.38 9.46 15.31
C LYS A 422 0.79 9.78 16.69
N LEU A 423 -0.08 8.90 17.18
CA LEU A 423 -0.75 9.05 18.46
C LEU A 423 -0.10 8.24 19.58
N PHE A 424 0.28 6.98 19.33
CA PHE A 424 0.73 6.09 20.41
C PHE A 424 2.22 6.27 20.69
N SER A 425 2.56 6.42 21.96
CA SER A 425 3.94 6.37 22.44
C SER A 425 4.39 4.94 22.70
N THR A 426 5.70 4.72 22.88
CA THR A 426 6.24 3.42 23.31
C THR A 426 5.61 2.94 24.61
N ASN A 427 5.31 3.85 25.53
CA ASN A 427 4.67 3.51 26.80
C ASN A 427 3.22 3.06 26.61
N ASP A 428 2.46 3.72 25.72
CA ASP A 428 1.10 3.28 25.40
C ASP A 428 1.12 1.83 24.89
N LEU A 429 2.02 1.53 23.94
CA LEU A 429 2.19 0.18 23.35
C LEU A 429 2.53 -0.89 24.39
N LEU A 430 3.35 -0.55 25.40
CA LEU A 430 3.66 -1.45 26.51
C LEU A 430 2.45 -1.69 27.41
N VAL A 431 1.71 -0.64 27.75
CA VAL A 431 0.50 -0.74 28.59
C VAL A 431 -0.58 -1.56 27.89
N GLY A 432 -0.75 -1.42 26.56
CA GLY A 432 -1.80 -2.10 25.82
C GLY A 432 -1.60 -3.60 25.60
N LYS A 433 -0.36 -4.11 25.71
CA LYS A 433 0.07 -5.41 25.17
C LYS A 433 -0.75 -6.63 25.62
N ASP A 434 -1.30 -6.61 26.83
CA ASP A 434 -1.93 -7.79 27.43
C ASP A 434 -3.46 -7.84 27.27
N ASN A 435 -4.14 -6.69 27.17
CA ASN A 435 -5.61 -6.63 27.29
C ASN A 435 -6.34 -5.91 26.16
N GLY A 436 -5.64 -5.24 25.25
CA GLY A 436 -6.23 -4.56 24.09
C GLY A 436 -5.28 -4.50 22.90
N ILE A 437 -5.78 -3.99 21.78
CA ILE A 437 -4.98 -3.74 20.58
C ILE A 437 -5.06 -2.25 20.21
N MET A 438 -3.94 -1.71 19.76
CA MET A 438 -3.84 -0.31 19.30
C MET A 438 -3.25 -0.29 17.91
N ILE A 439 -3.99 0.30 16.98
CA ILE A 439 -3.67 0.32 15.55
C ILE A 439 -3.35 1.75 15.14
N GLU A 440 -2.07 2.02 14.90
CA GLU A 440 -1.56 3.36 14.58
C GLU A 440 -1.93 3.83 13.17
N ASP A 441 -1.99 2.90 12.21
CA ASP A 441 -2.39 3.19 10.83
C ASP A 441 -3.21 2.01 10.29
N PRO A 442 -4.51 2.20 9.99
CA PRO A 442 -5.37 1.12 9.52
C PRO A 442 -4.94 0.58 8.15
N TYR A 443 -4.08 1.27 7.40
CA TYR A 443 -3.60 0.86 6.08
C TYR A 443 -2.16 0.35 6.10
N ALA A 444 -1.55 0.13 7.27
CA ALA A 444 -0.19 -0.40 7.40
C ALA A 444 -0.19 -1.68 8.27
N PRO A 445 0.19 -2.85 7.72
CA PRO A 445 0.63 -3.09 6.33
C PRO A 445 -0.50 -3.03 5.30
N SER A 446 -1.74 -3.38 5.67
CA SER A 446 -2.95 -3.21 4.86
C SER A 446 -4.20 -3.30 5.75
N LEU A 447 -5.32 -2.73 5.30
CA LEU A 447 -6.60 -2.78 6.02
C LEU A 447 -7.09 -4.21 6.21
N LYS A 448 -6.89 -5.09 5.22
CA LYS A 448 -7.25 -6.52 5.33
C LYS A 448 -6.49 -7.22 6.47
N ILE A 449 -5.18 -6.97 6.60
CA ILE A 449 -4.36 -7.55 7.67
C ILE A 449 -4.83 -7.03 9.04
N ILE A 450 -5.10 -5.74 9.14
CA ILE A 450 -5.61 -5.13 10.37
C ILE A 450 -6.98 -5.73 10.78
N LEU A 451 -7.90 -5.91 9.84
CA LEU A 451 -9.19 -6.56 10.12
C LEU A 451 -9.00 -8.01 10.61
N ASN A 452 -8.07 -8.76 10.01
CA ASN A 452 -7.74 -10.12 10.45
C ASN A 452 -7.09 -10.16 11.84
N GLU A 453 -6.26 -9.17 12.17
CA GLU A 453 -5.67 -9.02 13.52
C GLU A 453 -6.76 -8.75 14.55
N ILE A 454 -7.68 -7.82 14.27
CA ILE A 454 -8.85 -7.54 15.10
C ILE A 454 -9.69 -8.81 15.30
N LYS A 455 -9.97 -9.55 14.21
CA LYS A 455 -10.70 -10.81 14.27
C LYS A 455 -10.01 -11.85 15.14
N SER A 456 -8.70 -12.05 14.95
CA SER A 456 -7.89 -12.98 15.74
C SER A 456 -7.86 -12.59 17.22
N PHE A 457 -7.85 -11.30 17.53
CA PHE A 457 -7.94 -10.79 18.90
C PHE A 457 -9.31 -11.06 19.52
N ILE A 458 -10.39 -10.81 18.76
CA ILE A 458 -11.77 -11.09 19.18
C ILE A 458 -11.99 -12.59 19.46
N ASP A 459 -11.48 -13.46 18.60
CA ASP A 459 -11.65 -14.92 18.73
C ASP A 459 -11.00 -15.47 20.00
N LYS A 460 -9.91 -14.84 20.47
CA LYS A 460 -9.29 -15.16 21.77
C LYS A 460 -10.14 -14.73 22.97
N LYS A 461 -11.02 -13.74 22.81
CA LYS A 461 -11.84 -13.16 23.91
C LYS A 461 -13.17 -13.92 24.12
N GLN A 462 -13.17 -15.26 24.14
CA GLN A 462 -14.32 -16.12 24.47
C GLN A 462 -15.69 -15.58 23.94
N LYS A 463 -16.75 -15.58 24.78
CA LYS A 463 -18.08 -15.03 24.45
C LYS A 463 -18.24 -13.53 24.76
N ARG A 464 -17.20 -12.85 25.24
CA ARG A 464 -17.30 -11.43 25.65
C ARG A 464 -17.47 -10.55 24.41
N LYS A 465 -18.39 -9.58 24.48
CA LYS A 465 -18.50 -8.52 23.47
C LYS A 465 -17.39 -7.48 23.67
N ILE A 466 -17.01 -6.77 22.61
CA ILE A 466 -15.90 -5.80 22.64
C ILE A 466 -16.34 -4.36 22.38
N ASN A 467 -15.62 -3.40 22.96
CA ASN A 467 -15.77 -1.98 22.68
C ASN A 467 -14.63 -1.47 21.79
N ILE A 468 -14.94 -0.66 20.79
CA ILE A 468 -13.95 -0.13 19.83
C ILE A 468 -13.93 1.40 19.90
N LEU A 469 -12.75 2.00 20.04
CA LEU A 469 -12.51 3.42 19.87
C LEU A 469 -11.92 3.71 18.49
N VAL A 470 -12.60 4.53 17.69
CA VAL A 470 -12.11 5.08 16.43
C VAL A 470 -11.74 6.54 16.64
N ILE A 471 -10.46 6.88 16.47
CA ILE A 471 -9.96 8.25 16.65
C ILE A 471 -9.90 8.94 15.28
N GLY A 472 -10.89 9.75 14.98
CA GLY A 472 -11.04 10.45 13.70
C GLY A 472 -12.27 9.98 12.95
N THR A 473 -13.13 10.93 12.57
CA THR A 473 -14.39 10.69 11.86
C THR A 473 -14.31 11.13 10.40
N ASN A 474 -13.13 11.03 9.78
CA ASN A 474 -12.94 11.31 8.35
C ASN A 474 -13.28 10.07 7.49
N ALA A 475 -12.99 10.12 6.19
CA ALA A 475 -13.17 9.01 5.25
C ALA A 475 -12.64 7.67 5.78
N SER A 476 -11.44 7.65 6.36
CA SER A 476 -10.83 6.44 6.91
C SER A 476 -11.56 5.91 8.14
N GLY A 477 -12.01 6.80 9.04
CA GLY A 477 -12.79 6.40 10.21
C GLY A 477 -14.14 5.80 9.85
N ILE A 478 -14.83 6.39 8.87
CA ILE A 478 -16.10 5.87 8.34
C ILE A 478 -15.90 4.52 7.66
N GLU A 479 -14.91 4.42 6.77
CA GLU A 479 -14.58 3.20 6.04
C GLU A 479 -14.32 2.04 7.02
N LEU A 480 -13.56 2.33 8.08
CA LEU A 480 -13.24 1.33 9.10
C LEU A 480 -14.50 0.82 9.83
N VAL A 481 -15.37 1.73 10.28
CA VAL A 481 -16.64 1.33 10.93
C VAL A 481 -17.49 0.49 9.99
N TYR A 482 -17.56 0.87 8.71
CA TYR A 482 -18.25 0.09 7.69
C TYR A 482 -17.65 -1.30 7.52
N LYS A 483 -16.33 -1.41 7.35
CA LYS A 483 -15.66 -2.70 7.15
C LYS A 483 -15.76 -3.64 8.36
N LEU A 484 -15.74 -3.10 9.58
CA LEU A 484 -15.98 -3.89 10.81
C LEU A 484 -17.43 -4.40 10.89
N ASN A 485 -18.39 -3.70 10.30
CA ASN A 485 -19.79 -4.12 10.21
C ASN A 485 -20.10 -4.96 8.96
N ASP A 486 -19.20 -5.00 7.98
CA ASP A 486 -19.33 -5.85 6.81
C ASP A 486 -18.99 -7.31 7.15
N ASP A 487 -17.95 -7.55 7.95
CA ASP A 487 -17.62 -8.91 8.42
C ASP A 487 -18.61 -9.37 9.52
N PRO A 488 -19.43 -10.41 9.28
CA PRO A 488 -20.43 -10.86 10.24
C PRO A 488 -19.83 -11.43 11.52
N THR A 489 -18.64 -12.04 11.45
CA THR A 489 -17.94 -12.61 12.61
C THR A 489 -17.50 -11.49 13.55
N ILE A 490 -16.92 -10.41 13.01
CA ILE A 490 -16.53 -9.24 13.78
C ILE A 490 -17.76 -8.49 14.30
N LYS A 491 -18.72 -8.17 13.41
CA LYS A 491 -19.95 -7.43 13.75
C LYS A 491 -20.70 -8.05 14.93
N SER A 492 -20.81 -9.38 14.94
CA SER A 492 -21.52 -10.13 15.99
C SER A 492 -20.88 -10.00 17.37
N LYS A 493 -19.60 -9.60 17.46
CA LYS A 493 -18.84 -9.48 18.71
C LYS A 493 -18.72 -8.06 19.21
N ILE A 494 -19.03 -7.06 18.39
CA ILE A 494 -18.97 -5.66 18.79
C ILE A 494 -20.15 -5.34 19.71
N ASN A 495 -19.84 -4.85 20.91
CA ASN A 495 -20.80 -4.23 21.81
C ASN A 495 -21.09 -2.81 21.32
N HIS A 496 -20.04 -1.96 21.34
CA HIS A 496 -20.17 -0.52 21.19
C HIS A 496 -18.99 0.10 20.44
N PHE A 497 -19.27 1.17 19.69
CA PHE A 497 -18.28 2.06 19.10
C PHE A 497 -18.22 3.40 19.84
N TYR A 498 -17.01 3.88 20.09
CA TYR A 498 -16.73 5.25 20.48
C TYR A 498 -16.01 5.93 19.32
N ALA A 499 -16.53 7.04 18.82
CA ALA A 499 -15.91 7.80 17.75
C ALA A 499 -15.43 9.14 18.28
N LEU A 500 -14.12 9.32 18.40
CA LEU A 500 -13.50 10.51 18.95
C LEU A 500 -13.00 11.42 17.82
N SER A 501 -13.50 12.65 17.75
CA SER A 501 -12.98 13.67 16.85
C SER A 501 -13.16 15.07 17.41
N THR A 502 -12.53 16.07 16.79
CA THR A 502 -12.61 17.46 17.27
C THR A 502 -14.03 18.03 17.29
N GLN A 503 -14.93 17.48 16.47
CA GLN A 503 -16.34 17.89 16.38
C GLN A 503 -17.31 16.85 16.97
N GLY A 504 -16.84 15.62 17.24
CA GLY A 504 -17.70 14.54 17.73
C GLY A 504 -18.86 14.21 16.78
N LYS A 505 -18.62 14.22 15.47
CA LYS A 505 -19.62 13.88 14.45
C LYS A 505 -18.97 13.15 13.27
N PHE A 506 -19.68 12.14 12.75
CA PHE A 506 -19.40 11.59 11.43
C PHE A 506 -20.04 12.46 10.34
N PRO A 507 -19.40 12.62 9.17
CA PRO A 507 -20.01 13.11 7.94
C PRO A 507 -21.41 12.53 7.69
N ASP A 508 -22.41 13.40 7.45
CA ASP A 508 -23.78 13.08 7.03
C ASP A 508 -24.48 11.89 7.71
N ALA A 509 -24.38 11.80 9.04
CA ALA A 509 -25.11 10.82 9.85
C ALA A 509 -26.63 11.10 10.00
N LYS A 510 -27.16 12.16 9.39
CA LYS A 510 -28.61 12.45 9.35
C LYS A 510 -29.06 12.56 7.90
N MET A 511 -29.83 11.57 7.44
CA MET A 511 -30.68 11.73 6.26
C MET A 511 -32.10 11.85 6.77
N ASP A 512 -32.60 13.09 6.90
CA ASP A 512 -34.02 13.34 6.74
C ASP A 512 -34.15 13.99 5.36
N VAL A 513 -34.59 13.19 4.39
CA VAL A 513 -34.81 13.61 3.02
C VAL A 513 -36.17 14.29 2.98
N ASP A 514 -36.17 15.61 2.90
CA ASP A 514 -37.27 16.34 2.27
C ASP A 514 -36.73 16.90 0.94
N PRO A 515 -37.16 16.34 -0.22
CA PRO A 515 -36.76 16.82 -1.54
C PRO A 515 -37.09 18.29 -1.81
N SER A 516 -37.92 18.92 -0.96
CA SER A 516 -38.24 20.36 -1.05
C SER A 516 -37.20 21.27 -0.39
N VAL A 517 -36.23 20.73 0.34
CA VAL A 517 -35.18 21.52 1.03
C VAL A 517 -34.20 22.07 0.01
N THR A 518 -34.41 23.33 -0.36
CA THR A 518 -33.48 24.11 -1.19
C THR A 518 -32.56 24.92 -0.29
N PHE A 519 -31.26 24.67 -0.38
CA PHE A 519 -30.25 25.48 0.32
C PHE A 519 -29.75 26.58 -0.60
N THR A 520 -29.82 27.82 -0.13
CA THR A 520 -29.26 28.99 -0.84
C THR A 520 -28.25 29.69 0.07
N PRO A 521 -26.96 29.77 -0.33
CA PRO A 521 -25.92 30.42 0.47
C PRO A 521 -26.05 31.95 0.38
N THR A 522 -27.05 32.48 1.07
CA THR A 522 -27.46 33.89 0.98
C THR A 522 -26.36 34.85 1.41
N HIS A 523 -25.52 34.50 2.38
CA HIS A 523 -24.43 35.37 2.81
C HIS A 523 -23.31 35.42 1.78
N LEU A 524 -22.93 34.28 1.19
CA LEU A 524 -21.97 34.25 0.09
C LEU A 524 -22.50 34.95 -1.17
N ILE A 525 -23.77 34.74 -1.52
CA ILE A 525 -24.39 35.44 -2.66
C ILE A 525 -24.44 36.94 -2.43
N LYS A 526 -24.69 37.41 -1.20
CA LYS A 526 -24.65 38.84 -0.88
C LYS A 526 -23.25 39.42 -1.11
N LEU A 527 -22.22 38.67 -0.76
CA LEU A 527 -20.81 39.08 -0.90
C LEU A 527 -20.39 39.28 -2.36
N THR A 528 -21.03 38.63 -3.33
CA THR A 528 -20.69 38.80 -4.77
C THR A 528 -21.00 40.21 -5.30
N LYS A 529 -21.80 40.99 -4.58
CA LYS A 529 -22.14 42.38 -4.93
C LYS A 529 -21.18 43.40 -4.32
N GLU A 530 -20.30 42.96 -3.41
CA GLU A 530 -19.35 43.83 -2.72
C GLU A 530 -18.05 43.98 -3.53
N LYS A 531 -17.39 45.14 -3.40
CA LYS A 531 -16.08 45.39 -4.03
C LYS A 531 -14.97 45.27 -2.99
N LYS A 532 -13.79 44.80 -3.41
CA LYS A 532 -12.59 44.65 -2.56
C LYS A 532 -12.79 43.71 -1.35
N ILE A 533 -13.42 42.57 -1.60
CA ILE A 533 -13.62 41.52 -0.60
C ILE A 533 -12.29 40.86 -0.20
N THR A 534 -12.23 40.32 1.02
CA THR A 534 -11.08 39.56 1.53
C THR A 534 -11.41 38.08 1.69
N ALA A 535 -10.40 37.23 1.82
CA ALA A 535 -10.60 35.81 2.09
C ALA A 535 -11.30 35.59 3.45
N SER A 536 -11.07 36.50 4.41
CA SER A 536 -11.75 36.47 5.71
C SER A 536 -13.24 36.77 5.61
N ASP A 537 -13.65 37.60 4.65
CA ASP A 537 -15.08 37.88 4.42
C ASP A 537 -15.79 36.66 3.84
N ILE A 538 -15.14 35.94 2.91
CA ILE A 538 -15.63 34.66 2.39
C ILE A 538 -15.77 33.64 3.53
N GLU A 539 -14.76 33.51 4.41
CA GLU A 539 -14.81 32.60 5.56
C GLU A 539 -16.01 32.90 6.47
N LYS A 540 -16.20 34.17 6.84
CA LYS A 540 -17.31 34.59 7.70
C LYS A 540 -18.66 34.31 7.04
N ALA A 541 -18.80 34.60 5.74
CA ALA A 541 -20.02 34.35 4.99
C ALA A 541 -20.32 32.84 4.89
N ALA A 542 -19.35 32.04 4.45
CA ALA A 542 -19.47 30.59 4.37
C ALA A 542 -19.81 29.97 5.73
N LYS A 543 -19.19 30.46 6.81
CA LYS A 543 -19.48 29.99 8.17
C LYS A 543 -20.95 30.26 8.56
N LYS A 544 -21.48 31.45 8.28
CA LYS A 544 -22.90 31.78 8.55
C LYS A 544 -23.85 30.89 7.76
N ASP A 545 -23.56 30.68 6.48
CA ASP A 545 -24.36 29.81 5.61
C ASP A 545 -24.33 28.35 6.08
N LEU A 546 -23.17 27.84 6.50
CA LEU A 546 -23.03 26.49 7.07
C LEU A 546 -23.64 26.37 8.48
N ASP A 547 -23.55 27.42 9.31
CA ASP A 547 -24.21 27.47 10.63
C ASP A 547 -25.73 27.44 10.46
N TYR A 548 -26.27 28.12 9.45
CA TYR A 548 -27.69 28.05 9.09
C TYR A 548 -28.08 26.63 8.66
N ALA A 549 -27.29 25.99 7.80
CA ALA A 549 -27.51 24.60 7.38
C ALA A 549 -27.54 23.66 8.60
N ASP A 550 -26.57 23.77 9.50
CA ASP A 550 -26.50 22.96 10.72
C ASP A 550 -27.73 23.17 11.64
N GLN A 551 -28.20 24.42 11.80
CA GLN A 551 -29.38 24.74 12.63
C GLN A 551 -30.67 24.12 12.07
N HIS A 552 -30.76 24.00 10.75
CA HIS A 552 -31.92 23.45 10.05
C HIS A 552 -31.74 21.97 9.68
N ASN A 553 -30.67 21.32 10.16
CA ASN A 553 -30.31 19.93 9.84
C ASN A 553 -30.17 19.65 8.32
N ILE A 554 -29.72 20.64 7.54
CA ILE A 554 -29.46 20.49 6.11
C ILE A 554 -28.13 19.75 5.92
N SER A 555 -28.19 18.61 5.22
CA SER A 555 -27.03 17.75 4.93
C SER A 555 -26.00 18.43 4.00
N SER A 556 -24.74 18.03 4.13
CA SER A 556 -23.63 18.60 3.36
C SER A 556 -23.82 18.45 1.84
N ILE A 557 -24.47 17.37 1.40
CA ILE A 557 -24.83 17.09 0.00
C ILE A 557 -25.60 18.26 -0.63
N TYR A 558 -26.50 18.91 0.11
CA TYR A 558 -27.29 20.04 -0.39
C TYR A 558 -26.55 21.38 -0.33
N THR A 559 -25.46 21.47 0.45
CA THR A 559 -24.70 22.72 0.61
C THR A 559 -23.52 22.83 -0.34
N ILE A 560 -22.92 21.70 -0.74
CA ILE A 560 -21.63 21.66 -1.44
C ILE A 560 -21.72 22.31 -2.81
N GLN A 561 -22.69 21.91 -3.62
CA GLN A 561 -22.84 22.47 -4.96
C GLN A 561 -23.17 23.97 -4.92
N PRO A 562 -24.20 24.45 -4.19
CA PRO A 562 -24.51 25.87 -4.13
C PRO A 562 -23.36 26.74 -3.61
N ILE A 563 -22.61 26.27 -2.59
CA ILE A 563 -21.45 27.01 -2.06
C ILE A 563 -20.31 27.04 -3.09
N SER A 564 -20.04 25.90 -3.75
CA SER A 564 -18.95 25.80 -4.73
C SER A 564 -19.18 26.70 -5.95
N GLU A 565 -20.43 26.82 -6.42
CA GLU A 565 -20.81 27.68 -7.54
C GLU A 565 -20.51 29.16 -7.24
N VAL A 566 -20.79 29.61 -6.02
CA VAL A 566 -20.54 31.00 -5.59
C VAL A 566 -19.05 31.25 -5.31
N PHE A 567 -18.32 30.24 -4.82
CA PHE A 567 -16.87 30.35 -4.59
C PHE A 567 -16.11 30.70 -5.86
N CYS A 568 -16.48 30.14 -7.01
CA CYS A 568 -15.79 30.45 -8.27
C CYS A 568 -15.74 31.95 -8.53
N SER A 569 -16.88 32.67 -8.45
CA SER A 569 -16.90 34.11 -8.68
C SER A 569 -16.20 34.90 -7.59
N LEU A 570 -16.39 34.54 -6.32
CA LEU A 570 -15.77 35.26 -5.20
C LEU A 570 -14.25 35.14 -5.19
N LEU A 571 -13.72 33.96 -5.51
CA LEU A 571 -12.29 33.72 -5.54
C LEU A 571 -11.62 34.50 -6.67
N ASP A 572 -12.28 34.69 -7.81
CA ASP A 572 -11.71 35.46 -8.93
C ASP A 572 -11.52 36.95 -8.61
N GLU A 573 -12.36 37.52 -7.74
CA GLU A 573 -12.27 38.91 -7.26
C GLU A 573 -11.17 39.15 -6.21
N LEU A 574 -10.62 38.08 -5.62
CA LEU A 574 -9.57 38.21 -4.61
C LEU A 574 -8.22 38.62 -5.23
N SER A 575 -7.48 39.47 -4.52
CA SER A 575 -6.08 39.72 -4.81
C SER A 575 -5.24 38.43 -4.66
N ALA A 576 -4.06 38.38 -5.28
CA ALA A 576 -3.18 37.21 -5.19
C ALA A 576 -2.77 36.87 -3.72
N SER A 577 -2.63 37.86 -2.84
CA SER A 577 -2.35 37.63 -1.42
C SER A 577 -3.54 36.99 -0.71
N GLU A 578 -4.76 37.46 -0.99
CA GLU A 578 -5.99 36.91 -0.40
C GLU A 578 -6.29 35.51 -0.94
N LYS A 579 -6.06 35.23 -2.23
CA LYS A 579 -6.16 33.87 -2.79
C LYS A 579 -5.21 32.90 -2.08
N ARG A 580 -3.97 33.33 -1.80
CA ARG A 580 -3.01 32.50 -1.04
C ARG A 580 -3.50 32.23 0.38
N LYS A 581 -3.98 33.25 1.08
CA LYS A 581 -4.58 33.11 2.41
C LYS A 581 -5.75 32.14 2.40
N PHE A 582 -6.60 32.22 1.37
CA PHE A 582 -7.70 31.26 1.20
C PHE A 582 -7.18 29.83 1.04
N ALA A 583 -6.20 29.62 0.15
CA ALA A 583 -5.62 28.33 -0.15
C ALA A 583 -4.95 27.67 1.08
N THR A 584 -4.29 28.47 1.93
CA THR A 584 -3.48 27.96 3.03
C THR A 584 -4.25 27.81 4.34
N GLN A 585 -5.22 28.70 4.62
CA GLN A 585 -5.85 28.80 5.94
C GLN A 585 -7.36 28.51 5.94
N ILE A 586 -8.08 28.87 4.88
CA ILE A 586 -9.55 28.97 4.93
C ILE A 586 -10.23 27.80 4.22
N GLY A 587 -9.81 27.49 2.99
CA GLY A 587 -10.49 26.50 2.15
C GLY A 587 -10.60 25.13 2.82
N ASN A 588 -9.56 24.72 3.57
CA ASN A 588 -9.57 23.47 4.32
C ASN A 588 -10.50 23.47 5.53
N GLU A 589 -10.67 24.58 6.24
CA GLU A 589 -11.60 24.68 7.37
C GLU A 589 -13.05 24.62 6.91
N ILE A 590 -13.36 25.26 5.79
CA ILE A 590 -14.68 25.17 5.14
C ILE A 590 -14.92 23.73 4.67
N GLY A 591 -13.96 23.13 3.95
CA GLY A 591 -14.06 21.76 3.45
C GLY A 591 -14.25 20.71 4.56
N LYS A 592 -13.71 20.93 5.76
CA LYS A 592 -13.94 20.04 6.93
C LYS A 592 -15.41 19.95 7.35
N ARG A 593 -16.19 21.02 7.15
CA ARG A 593 -17.63 21.07 7.47
C ARG A 593 -18.51 20.55 6.34
N GLN A 594 -17.95 20.45 5.14
CA GLN A 594 -18.63 19.97 3.94
C GLN A 594 -18.14 18.59 3.51
N ARG A 595 -17.79 17.74 4.48
CA ARG A 595 -17.40 16.35 4.19
C ARG A 595 -18.66 15.53 3.97
N GLU A 596 -18.69 14.84 2.84
CA GLU A 596 -19.71 13.85 2.51
C GLU A 596 -19.30 12.46 2.96
N ALA A 597 -20.30 11.60 3.10
CA ALA A 597 -20.15 10.16 3.12
C ALA A 597 -21.13 9.56 2.11
N GLY A 598 -20.72 8.48 1.45
CA GLY A 598 -21.64 7.73 0.59
C GLY A 598 -22.82 7.20 1.39
N SER A 599 -23.99 7.10 0.74
CA SER A 599 -25.25 6.70 1.41
C SER A 599 -25.14 5.37 2.18
N HIS A 600 -24.38 4.42 1.65
CA HIS A 600 -24.05 3.14 2.27
C HIS A 600 -23.28 3.30 3.60
N TYR A 601 -22.31 4.21 3.65
CA TYR A 601 -21.56 4.51 4.85
C TYR A 601 -22.44 5.20 5.90
N SER A 602 -23.18 6.23 5.49
CA SER A 602 -24.07 6.97 6.39
C SER A 602 -25.19 6.10 6.95
N LYS A 603 -25.70 5.12 6.18
CA LYS A 603 -26.67 4.13 6.66
C LYS A 603 -26.12 3.34 7.84
N VAL A 604 -24.90 2.80 7.77
CA VAL A 604 -24.28 2.05 8.89
C VAL A 604 -24.17 2.92 10.14
N ILE A 605 -23.76 4.18 10.00
CA ILE A 605 -23.67 5.11 11.14
C ILE A 605 -25.05 5.37 11.77
N ARG A 606 -26.09 5.57 10.95
CA ARG A 606 -27.48 5.73 11.43
C ARG A 606 -27.99 4.48 12.13
N ASP A 607 -27.78 3.31 11.54
CA ASP A 607 -28.21 2.02 12.11
C ASP A 607 -27.55 1.80 13.49
N LEU A 608 -26.26 2.13 13.63
CA LEU A 608 -25.55 2.05 14.92
C LEU A 608 -26.07 3.06 15.95
N HIS A 609 -26.43 4.28 15.54
CA HIS A 609 -27.04 5.26 16.43
C HIS A 609 -28.44 4.82 16.89
N ALA A 610 -29.27 4.33 15.98
CA ALA A 610 -30.61 3.82 16.29
C ALA A 610 -30.58 2.60 17.23
N GLN A 611 -29.51 1.79 17.15
CA GLN A 611 -29.27 0.66 18.05
C GLN A 611 -28.59 1.05 19.37
N GLU A 612 -28.30 2.34 19.58
CA GLU A 612 -27.52 2.84 20.72
C GLU A 612 -26.12 2.20 20.85
N ARG A 613 -25.51 1.78 19.72
CA ARG A 613 -24.20 1.10 19.66
C ARG A 613 -23.05 2.01 19.20
N LEU A 614 -23.30 3.31 19.07
CA LEU A 614 -22.29 4.30 18.69
C LEU A 614 -22.43 5.58 19.53
N THR A 615 -21.36 5.97 20.20
CA THR A 615 -21.25 7.26 20.90
C THR A 615 -20.19 8.13 20.26
N ASN A 616 -20.57 9.34 19.86
CA ASN A 616 -19.61 10.33 19.37
C ASN A 616 -19.04 11.15 20.53
N LEU A 617 -17.70 11.25 20.59
CA LEU A 617 -16.95 12.00 21.58
C LEU A 617 -16.30 13.21 20.90
N SER A 618 -16.53 14.40 21.45
CA SER A 618 -15.91 15.64 20.95
C SER A 618 -14.65 15.97 21.74
N GLY A 619 -13.49 15.87 21.11
CA GLY A 619 -12.20 16.21 21.72
C GLY A 619 -10.99 15.71 20.91
N LYS A 620 -9.81 15.78 21.53
CA LYS A 620 -8.55 15.23 21.01
C LYS A 620 -8.07 14.10 21.92
N PHE A 621 -7.63 13.00 21.34
CA PHE A 621 -7.06 11.90 22.13
C PHE A 621 -5.83 12.36 22.93
N SER A 622 -5.76 12.00 24.20
CA SER A 622 -4.70 12.43 25.12
C SER A 622 -3.76 11.30 25.53
N GLY A 623 -4.21 10.04 25.50
CA GLY A 623 -3.37 8.89 25.82
C GLY A 623 -4.13 7.74 26.50
N ILE A 624 -3.40 6.67 26.77
CA ILE A 624 -3.89 5.54 27.56
C ILE A 624 -3.59 5.78 29.03
N LEU A 625 -4.58 5.57 29.88
CA LEU A 625 -4.47 5.75 31.33
C LEU A 625 -4.00 4.46 32.01
N SER A 626 -4.60 3.34 31.64
CA SER A 626 -4.31 2.04 32.24
C SER A 626 -4.80 0.90 31.34
N SER A 627 -4.30 -0.30 31.61
CA SER A 627 -4.77 -1.56 31.04
C SER A 627 -5.41 -2.38 32.14
N THR A 628 -6.63 -2.83 31.91
CA THR A 628 -7.43 -3.61 32.86
C THR A 628 -7.83 -4.94 32.22
N THR A 629 -8.29 -5.90 33.02
CA THR A 629 -8.85 -7.17 32.51
C THR A 629 -10.01 -6.96 31.53
N ASN A 630 -10.68 -5.80 31.60
CA ASN A 630 -11.84 -5.44 30.79
C ASN A 630 -11.50 -4.55 29.59
N GLY A 631 -10.22 -4.28 29.33
CA GLY A 631 -9.74 -3.46 28.22
C GLY A 631 -8.92 -2.24 28.67
N LEU A 632 -8.72 -1.31 27.74
CA LEU A 632 -7.90 -0.12 27.88
C LEU A 632 -8.73 1.08 28.32
N GLN A 633 -8.29 1.78 29.37
CA GLN A 633 -8.86 3.08 29.74
C GLN A 633 -8.11 4.20 29.02
N PHE A 634 -8.85 5.19 28.50
CA PHE A 634 -8.25 6.29 27.76
C PHE A 634 -8.76 7.66 28.23
N ALA A 635 -7.97 8.69 27.93
CA ALA A 635 -8.35 10.08 28.14
C ALA A 635 -8.41 10.86 26.82
N TYR A 636 -9.25 11.89 26.81
CA TYR A 636 -9.31 12.85 25.72
C TYR A 636 -9.54 14.26 26.23
N GLU A 637 -8.98 15.24 25.52
CA GLU A 637 -9.03 16.64 25.86
C GLU A 637 -10.13 17.37 25.08
N THR A 638 -10.96 18.10 25.79
CA THR A 638 -11.91 19.07 25.24
C THR A 638 -11.32 20.47 25.36
N LYS A 639 -11.94 21.48 24.74
CA LYS A 639 -11.52 22.89 24.91
C LYS A 639 -11.50 23.39 26.37
N LYS A 640 -12.13 22.67 27.31
CA LYS A 640 -12.31 23.10 28.70
C LYS A 640 -11.59 22.22 29.72
N LYS A 641 -11.41 20.93 29.44
CA LYS A 641 -10.87 19.93 30.39
C LYS A 641 -10.43 18.64 29.71
N VAL A 642 -9.56 17.91 30.40
CA VAL A 642 -9.29 16.49 30.12
C VAL A 642 -10.44 15.64 30.69
N ILE A 643 -10.91 14.68 29.91
CA ILE A 643 -11.97 13.74 30.28
C ILE A 643 -11.36 12.34 30.31
N HIS A 644 -11.49 11.66 31.45
CA HIS A 644 -11.18 10.24 31.58
C HIS A 644 -12.43 9.47 31.18
N HIS A 645 -12.34 8.70 30.09
CA HIS A 645 -13.50 7.94 29.66
C HIS A 645 -13.72 6.77 30.62
N ASN A 646 -14.95 6.62 31.10
CA ASN A 646 -15.30 5.69 32.17
C ASN A 646 -15.41 4.24 31.70
N GLN A 647 -15.67 4.00 30.40
CA GLN A 647 -15.77 2.66 29.84
C GLN A 647 -14.45 2.24 29.19
N PRO A 648 -13.89 1.07 29.52
CA PRO A 648 -12.72 0.55 28.83
C PRO A 648 -13.05 0.13 27.39
N VAL A 649 -12.06 0.20 26.51
CA VAL A 649 -12.12 -0.20 25.10
C VAL A 649 -11.09 -1.26 24.80
N ASP A 650 -11.44 -2.21 23.96
CA ASP A 650 -10.58 -3.35 23.64
C ASP A 650 -9.71 -3.10 22.42
N VAL A 651 -10.19 -2.24 21.52
CA VAL A 651 -9.54 -1.90 20.26
C VAL A 651 -9.52 -0.39 20.13
N ILE A 652 -8.35 0.21 19.87
CA ILE A 652 -8.20 1.63 19.59
C ILE A 652 -7.55 1.80 18.24
N ILE A 653 -8.18 2.55 17.34
CA ILE A 653 -7.71 2.70 15.95
C ILE A 653 -7.54 4.19 15.62
N ASN A 654 -6.34 4.55 15.20
CA ASN A 654 -6.00 5.90 14.80
C ASN A 654 -6.39 6.16 13.34
N CYS A 655 -7.46 6.91 13.14
CA CYS A 655 -7.90 7.43 11.85
C CYS A 655 -7.79 8.97 11.80
N SER A 656 -6.90 9.59 12.59
CA SER A 656 -6.85 11.05 12.75
C SER A 656 -6.32 11.79 11.51
N GLY A 657 -5.76 11.06 10.54
CA GLY A 657 -5.31 11.56 9.24
C GLY A 657 -3.94 12.25 9.30
N GLY A 658 -3.66 13.07 8.29
CA GLY A 658 -2.39 13.79 8.14
C GLY A 658 -2.14 14.81 9.27
N SER A 659 -0.89 14.80 9.75
CA SER A 659 -0.34 15.83 10.63
C SER A 659 0.30 16.97 9.84
N ASP A 660 0.63 18.05 10.52
CA ASP A 660 1.36 19.15 9.91
C ASP A 660 2.81 18.70 9.68
N ILE A 661 3.37 19.01 8.51
CA ILE A 661 4.73 18.60 8.13
C ILE A 661 5.75 19.14 9.14
N THR A 662 5.47 20.30 9.74
CA THR A 662 6.32 21.00 10.71
C THR A 662 6.22 20.47 12.14
N ASP A 663 5.32 19.51 12.43
CA ASP A 663 5.21 18.87 13.75
C ASP A 663 6.56 18.24 14.14
N PRO A 664 7.07 18.48 15.37
CA PRO A 664 8.33 17.88 15.85
C PRO A 664 8.38 16.35 15.71
N LYS A 665 7.24 15.65 15.83
CA LYS A 665 7.16 14.19 15.65
C LYS A 665 7.50 13.74 14.22
N ASN A 666 7.48 14.66 13.26
CA ASN A 666 7.78 14.42 11.85
C ASN A 666 9.22 14.78 11.46
N GLU A 667 10.09 15.12 12.41
CA GLU A 667 11.44 15.61 12.11
C GLU A 667 12.27 14.71 11.17
N ASN A 668 12.10 13.39 11.29
CA ASN A 668 12.83 12.38 10.51
C ASN A 668 12.09 11.93 9.24
N THR A 669 11.09 12.67 8.78
CA THR A 669 10.35 12.35 7.56
C THR A 669 11.05 12.91 6.32
N LEU A 670 10.83 12.26 5.17
CA LEU A 670 11.38 12.70 3.87
C LEU A 670 11.13 14.19 3.62
N LEU A 671 9.90 14.68 3.84
CA LEU A 671 9.53 16.08 3.59
C LEU A 671 10.35 17.06 4.44
N ARG A 672 10.66 16.70 5.69
CA ARG A 672 11.50 17.52 6.56
C ARG A 672 12.96 17.49 6.13
N THR A 673 13.47 16.35 5.69
CA THR A 673 14.82 16.26 5.11
C THR A 673 14.95 17.08 3.83
N LEU A 674 13.97 17.00 2.91
CA LEU A 674 13.95 17.80 1.69
C LEU A 674 13.97 19.31 1.98
N SER A 675 13.19 19.74 2.98
CA SER A 675 13.16 21.13 3.40
C SER A 675 14.47 21.58 4.04
N LYS A 676 15.07 20.75 4.93
CA LYS A 676 16.39 21.02 5.53
C LYS A 676 17.50 21.11 4.48
N ASN A 677 17.42 20.30 3.43
CA ASN A 677 18.39 20.28 2.32
C ASN A 677 18.12 21.33 1.25
N ASN A 678 17.20 22.28 1.48
CA ASN A 678 16.80 23.34 0.53
C ASN A 678 16.33 22.82 -0.84
N ILE A 679 15.80 21.59 -0.91
CA ILE A 679 15.21 21.05 -2.15
C ILE A 679 13.82 21.62 -2.38
N CYS A 680 13.05 21.85 -1.31
CA CYS A 680 11.72 22.41 -1.37
C CYS A 680 11.40 23.24 -0.12
N GLN A 681 10.40 24.13 -0.22
CA GLN A 681 9.91 24.92 0.92
C GLN A 681 8.50 24.47 1.32
N ILE A 682 8.28 24.25 2.62
CA ILE A 682 6.93 24.01 3.15
C ILE A 682 6.16 25.34 3.10
N ASN A 683 4.95 25.33 2.56
CA ASN A 683 4.13 26.54 2.46
C ASN A 683 3.35 26.83 3.76
N ASP A 684 2.70 28.00 3.82
CA ASP A 684 2.02 28.48 5.04
C ASP A 684 0.85 27.61 5.52
N SER A 685 0.40 26.64 4.72
CA SER A 685 -0.59 25.65 5.18
C SER A 685 0.01 24.62 6.16
N ASN A 686 1.34 24.56 6.27
CA ASN A 686 2.11 23.52 6.94
C ASN A 686 1.85 22.09 6.43
N ARG A 687 1.12 21.93 5.32
CA ARG A 687 0.69 20.63 4.77
C ARG A 687 1.07 20.42 3.32
N GLY A 688 1.43 21.49 2.62
CA GLY A 688 1.90 21.45 1.24
C GLY A 688 3.28 22.05 1.06
N ILE A 689 3.76 21.96 -0.17
CA ILE A 689 5.06 22.44 -0.63
C ILE A 689 4.83 23.59 -1.61
N THR A 690 5.57 24.68 -1.44
CA THR A 690 5.54 25.82 -2.36
C THR A 690 6.05 25.39 -3.73
N VAL A 691 5.30 25.73 -4.78
CA VAL A 691 5.69 25.52 -6.17
C VAL A 691 5.47 26.76 -7.04
N ASN A 692 6.17 26.82 -8.17
CA ASN A 692 5.90 27.78 -9.23
C ASN A 692 4.71 27.32 -10.13
N THR A 693 4.42 28.09 -11.18
CA THR A 693 3.36 27.78 -12.15
C THR A 693 3.58 26.48 -12.94
N SER A 694 4.84 26.04 -13.01
CA SER A 694 5.26 24.78 -13.64
C SER A 694 5.24 23.59 -12.67
N LEU A 695 4.69 23.77 -11.47
CA LEU A 695 4.63 22.77 -10.40
C LEU A 695 6.02 22.36 -9.85
N GLU A 696 7.06 23.17 -10.10
CA GLU A 696 8.40 22.95 -9.56
C GLU A 696 8.56 23.60 -8.19
N ALA A 697 9.11 22.85 -7.24
CA ALA A 697 9.57 23.39 -5.96
C ALA A 697 11.01 23.91 -6.04
N SER A 698 11.82 23.31 -6.91
CA SER A 698 13.13 23.78 -7.34
C SER A 698 13.40 23.25 -8.75
N GLU A 699 14.39 23.81 -9.45
CA GLU A 699 14.70 23.44 -10.84
C GLU A 699 14.84 21.91 -11.01
N GLY A 700 13.94 21.30 -11.78
CA GLY A 700 13.88 19.87 -12.04
C GLY A 700 13.27 19.02 -10.92
N PHE A 701 12.73 19.63 -9.86
CA PHE A 701 12.04 18.94 -8.76
C PHE A 701 10.57 19.35 -8.71
N TYR A 702 9.69 18.46 -9.13
CA TYR A 702 8.26 18.72 -9.28
C TYR A 702 7.47 18.11 -8.13
N ILE A 703 6.36 18.75 -7.76
CA ILE A 703 5.40 18.25 -6.77
C ILE A 703 4.08 17.94 -7.47
N ILE A 704 3.48 16.80 -7.14
CA ILE A 704 2.16 16.44 -7.65
C ILE A 704 1.31 15.74 -6.58
N GLY A 705 0.00 15.94 -6.65
CA GLY A 705 -0.96 15.37 -5.70
C GLY A 705 -1.23 16.28 -4.49
N PRO A 706 -1.68 15.72 -3.34
CA PRO A 706 -2.12 16.47 -2.15
C PRO A 706 -1.13 17.49 -1.59
N LEU A 707 0.18 17.29 -1.76
CA LEU A 707 1.20 18.27 -1.34
C LEU A 707 1.16 19.60 -2.10
N LEU A 708 0.36 19.72 -3.18
CA LEU A 708 0.11 21.00 -3.85
C LEU A 708 -0.86 21.91 -3.09
N GLY A 709 -1.54 21.42 -2.04
CA GLY A 709 -2.41 22.25 -1.20
C GLY A 709 -1.68 23.47 -0.62
N GLY A 710 -2.32 24.64 -0.64
CA GLY A 710 -1.74 25.93 -0.25
C GLY A 710 -1.14 26.76 -1.39
N ASN A 711 -1.12 26.27 -2.63
CA ASN A 711 -0.54 26.99 -3.78
C ASN A 711 -1.59 27.70 -4.65
N LEU A 712 -1.12 28.62 -5.50
CA LEU A 712 -1.89 29.16 -6.63
C LEU A 712 -1.39 28.55 -7.93
N ILE A 713 -2.24 27.79 -8.61
CA ILE A 713 -1.93 27.21 -9.92
C ILE A 713 -2.86 27.85 -10.95
N ASP A 714 -2.30 28.46 -12.00
CA ASP A 714 -3.07 29.21 -13.00
C ASP A 714 -3.99 30.27 -12.38
N ASN A 715 -3.48 30.99 -11.36
CA ASN A 715 -4.21 31.98 -10.56
C ASN A 715 -5.43 31.43 -9.79
N LYS A 716 -5.55 30.11 -9.66
CA LYS A 716 -6.59 29.43 -8.89
C LYS A 716 -6.02 28.91 -7.56
N PRO A 717 -6.64 29.22 -6.42
CA PRO A 717 -6.21 28.67 -5.14
C PRO A 717 -6.45 27.17 -5.08
N ILE A 718 -5.47 26.42 -4.58
CA ILE A 718 -5.53 24.97 -4.41
C ILE A 718 -5.47 24.67 -2.92
N TRP A 719 -6.52 24.10 -2.32
CA TRP A 719 -6.54 23.74 -0.90
C TRP A 719 -6.84 22.26 -0.64
N HIS A 720 -7.50 21.58 -1.58
CA HIS A 720 -7.85 20.17 -1.53
C HIS A 720 -7.48 19.51 -2.86
N VAL A 721 -6.75 18.40 -2.89
CA VAL A 721 -6.28 17.75 -4.14
C VAL A 721 -6.49 16.24 -4.10
N GLU A 722 -7.17 15.71 -3.09
CA GLU A 722 -7.37 14.27 -2.87
C GLU A 722 -8.40 13.64 -3.83
N HIS A 723 -9.11 14.46 -4.61
CA HIS A 723 -10.09 13.97 -5.59
C HIS A 723 -9.41 13.52 -6.89
N ALA A 724 -9.77 12.32 -7.38
CA ALA A 724 -9.13 11.68 -8.53
C ALA A 724 -9.17 12.55 -9.81
N GLY A 725 -10.27 13.24 -10.08
CA GLY A 725 -10.38 14.13 -11.23
C GLY A 725 -9.52 15.39 -11.15
N ARG A 726 -9.28 15.92 -9.94
CA ARG A 726 -8.32 17.02 -9.75
C ARG A 726 -6.88 16.52 -9.92
N ILE A 727 -6.59 15.32 -9.42
CA ILE A 727 -5.29 14.67 -9.59
C ILE A 727 -4.99 14.43 -11.07
N SER A 728 -5.93 13.89 -11.84
CA SER A 728 -5.71 13.61 -13.26
C SER A 728 -5.42 14.88 -14.06
N SER A 729 -6.21 15.95 -13.85
CA SER A 729 -6.01 17.24 -14.51
C SER A 729 -4.63 17.86 -14.23
N LEU A 730 -4.22 17.90 -12.96
CA LEU A 730 -2.89 18.42 -12.58
C LEU A 730 -1.75 17.52 -13.10
N SER A 731 -1.95 16.20 -13.11
CA SER A 731 -0.97 15.25 -13.63
C SER A 731 -0.78 15.41 -15.15
N TYR A 732 -1.85 15.72 -15.88
CA TYR A 732 -1.78 16.00 -17.32
C TYR A 732 -1.06 17.31 -17.60
N LYS A 733 -1.28 18.35 -16.78
CA LYS A 733 -0.51 19.60 -16.85
C LYS A 733 0.99 19.32 -16.64
N LEU A 734 1.34 18.56 -15.59
CA LEU A 734 2.73 18.21 -15.29
C LEU A 734 3.38 17.45 -16.45
N ALA A 735 2.69 16.46 -17.02
CA ALA A 735 3.18 15.69 -18.14
C ALA A 735 3.49 16.56 -19.37
N THR A 736 2.64 17.54 -19.68
CA THR A 736 2.87 18.50 -20.77
C THR A 736 4.10 19.36 -20.51
N ILE A 737 4.25 19.92 -19.30
CA ILE A 737 5.42 20.71 -18.90
C ILE A 737 6.72 19.92 -19.07
N ILE A 738 6.76 18.70 -18.51
CA ILE A 738 7.92 17.82 -18.61
C ILE A 738 8.26 17.50 -20.08
N HIS A 739 7.24 17.23 -20.90
CA HIS A 739 7.42 16.92 -22.32
C HIS A 739 8.02 18.09 -23.12
N GLU A 740 7.54 19.31 -22.88
CA GLU A 740 8.04 20.53 -23.53
C GLU A 740 9.52 20.77 -23.19
N GLU A 741 9.88 20.61 -21.92
CA GLU A 741 11.27 20.76 -21.47
C GLU A 741 12.21 19.71 -22.09
N LEU A 742 11.77 18.44 -22.17
CA LEU A 742 12.55 17.38 -22.83
C LEU A 742 12.72 17.67 -24.33
N SER A 743 11.67 18.15 -25.00
CA SER A 743 11.69 18.43 -26.44
C SER A 743 12.55 19.65 -26.81
N ASN A 744 12.57 20.69 -25.97
CA ASN A 744 13.42 21.87 -26.20
C ASN A 744 14.91 21.52 -26.13
N LYS A 745 15.29 20.57 -25.27
CA LYS A 745 16.65 20.09 -25.15
C LYS A 745 17.13 19.30 -26.38
N GLU A 746 16.26 18.46 -26.95
CA GLU A 746 16.54 17.76 -28.21
C GLU A 746 16.82 18.75 -29.35
N ARG A 747 16.00 19.80 -29.50
CA ARG A 747 16.21 20.84 -30.52
C ARG A 747 17.53 21.60 -30.34
N HIS A 748 17.92 21.87 -29.10
CA HIS A 748 19.18 22.57 -28.82
C HIS A 748 20.41 21.70 -29.15
N GLN A 749 20.33 20.39 -28.85
CA GLN A 749 21.38 19.43 -29.23
C GLN A 749 21.46 19.21 -30.74
N GLU A 750 20.33 19.12 -31.45
CA GLU A 750 20.30 19.01 -32.92
C GLU A 750 20.88 20.25 -33.60
N ASN A 751 20.66 21.45 -33.04
CA ASN A 751 21.25 22.68 -33.57
C ASN A 751 22.76 22.79 -33.31
N LEU A 752 23.25 22.28 -32.18
CA LEU A 752 24.69 22.22 -31.86
C LEU A 752 25.45 21.20 -32.72
N ILE A 753 24.78 20.21 -33.30
CA ILE A 753 25.37 19.22 -34.22
C ILE A 753 25.37 19.72 -35.68
N LYS A 754 24.58 20.76 -35.98
CA LYS A 754 24.45 21.38 -37.32
C LYS A 754 25.36 22.61 -37.54
N VAL A 755 26.02 23.09 -36.49
CA VAL A 755 27.07 24.12 -36.53
C VAL A 755 28.42 23.40 -36.40
#